data_AF-A0A9Q0MNF6-F1
#
_entry.id   AF-A0A9Q0MNF6-F1
#
_cell.length_a   1.000
_cell.length_b   1.000
_cell.length_c   1.000
_cell.angle_alpha   90.00
_cell.angle_beta   90.00
_cell.angle_gamma   90.00
#
_symmetry.space_group_name_H-M   'P 1'
#
loop_
_entity.id
_entity.type
_entity.pdbx_description
1 polymer ?
#
loop_
_entity_poly.entity_id
_entity_poly.type
_entity_poly.pdbx_seq_one_letter_code
_entity_poly.pdbx_strand_id
1 'polypeptide(L)'
;MSNAIEYLKSPELVIKTQKFFGVKYLKYSDYIYDNNCKVHRRTASDQSSTGSSEADEGFIEPKECCDKINHSFEITNRFWYYLFVIATALGDEIFYATMIPFWFWNIDGYVGRRVVFIWSIVMYVGQGCKDIVRWPRPGPPVHRLQNKWGLEYGLPSTHAMVSLSIPFSVVIFMHNRYQFSFVIGLLISTVWCSTICLSRLYLGMHSVLDIVAGIILTILLMVPLIPTVDYLDHIILSHKLSPLIVLAVSILLIVFYPSPGKWTPTRGDTTMTVSVTAGIQIGAWLNYQLNLLAAPTTPPPYEIIWPTYRMLGLLGDLGKKLVYPALWALYRQNLLPKRLHIVGYARSDLTVENLKTNADPYSEDKENTDMYDKFWKDVNLYIRGGYTTDEDFVKLNAKLEGLEKCTTKANRLFYMALPSSVYQQAIIPLKAHAMAKKGWTRIVFEKPFGYDSESSEDLSAQISKLFTEDQIYRMDHYLGEELAQMLFGLRFGNSLFDPIWNRDHISAVLVELKEDFGTLGRAGYFDQAGIIRDVIQNHLLQIFTLIAMEKPQSRKADDIRDAKVNVLKSVPEIRVEDVVLGQYVGNVDGKTEDERTGYLEDETLIDKNSITATYALTTLQVDNKRWKGVPFFLRCGKALNDHRSEIRIQFKKIEDNLFEGQTKMNELLIRLYPNEAIRFLVNLKRPGFNDTLQATEINLVYDKTYPESRIPKAYERMIGNILDGSQLNFVRTDELSEAWRIFSPLLHEIEKQRVKPHSYVFGSRGPKETDEFLISHGFESDPDFTWDKP
;
A
#
# COMPACT_ATOMS: atom_id res chain seq x y z
N MET A 1 -27.31 49.36 -21.79
CA MET A 1 -25.97 48.76 -21.59
C MET A 1 -25.02 49.67 -20.81
N SER A 2 -24.91 50.97 -21.13
CA SER A 2 -24.04 51.94 -20.42
C SER A 2 -24.26 51.99 -18.89
N ASN A 3 -25.51 52.10 -18.43
CA ASN A 3 -25.83 52.19 -16.99
C ASN A 3 -25.47 50.91 -16.21
N ALA A 4 -25.48 49.74 -16.84
CA ALA A 4 -25.13 48.48 -16.18
C ALA A 4 -23.61 48.31 -16.02
N ILE A 5 -22.83 48.74 -17.02
CA ILE A 5 -21.37 48.71 -16.97
C ILE A 5 -20.84 49.69 -15.92
N GLU A 6 -21.40 50.90 -15.85
CA GLU A 6 -21.06 51.86 -14.80
C GLU A 6 -21.39 51.37 -13.39
N TYR A 7 -22.54 50.69 -13.23
CA TYR A 7 -22.91 50.06 -11.97
C TYR A 7 -21.91 48.97 -11.56
N LEU A 8 -21.57 48.04 -12.45
CA LEU A 8 -20.63 46.94 -12.16
C LEU A 8 -19.18 47.40 -11.95
N LYS A 9 -18.83 48.57 -12.49
CA LYS A 9 -17.53 49.24 -12.28
C LYS A 9 -17.47 49.95 -10.92
N SER A 10 -18.61 50.25 -10.29
CA SER A 10 -18.68 51.11 -9.11
C SER A 10 -17.84 50.56 -7.94
N PRO A 11 -16.90 51.38 -7.40
CA PRO A 11 -16.17 51.05 -6.17
C PRO A 11 -17.09 50.76 -4.98
N GLU A 12 -18.33 51.26 -4.99
CA GLU A 12 -19.31 51.03 -3.92
C GLU A 12 -19.69 49.56 -3.76
N LEU A 13 -19.69 48.78 -4.84
CA LEU A 13 -19.99 47.34 -4.78
C LEU A 13 -18.90 46.59 -3.99
N VAL A 14 -17.64 46.96 -4.23
CA VAL A 14 -16.49 46.39 -3.51
C VAL A 14 -16.54 46.76 -2.02
N ILE A 15 -16.91 48.00 -1.71
CA ILE A 15 -17.08 48.48 -0.32
C ILE A 15 -18.23 47.75 0.37
N LYS A 16 -19.36 47.52 -0.33
CA LYS A 16 -20.48 46.74 0.21
C LYS A 16 -20.06 45.31 0.55
N THR A 17 -19.31 44.65 -0.34
CA THR A 17 -18.75 43.31 -0.08
C THR A 17 -17.80 43.32 1.11
N GLN A 18 -16.88 44.29 1.19
CA GLN A 18 -15.94 44.43 2.30
C GLN A 18 -16.64 44.64 3.64
N LYS A 19 -17.63 45.54 3.70
CA LYS A 19 -18.43 45.77 4.91
C LYS A 19 -19.24 44.54 5.33
N PHE A 20 -19.85 43.85 4.37
CA PHE A 20 -20.62 42.63 4.62
C PHE A 20 -19.78 41.54 5.31
N PHE A 21 -18.52 41.39 4.89
CA PHE A 21 -17.59 40.42 5.47
C PHE A 21 -16.70 40.98 6.60
N GLY A 22 -17.08 42.11 7.19
CA GLY A 22 -16.47 42.60 8.42
C GLY A 22 -15.23 43.48 8.24
N VAL A 23 -15.14 44.27 7.17
CA VAL A 23 -14.16 45.37 7.04
C VAL A 23 -14.83 46.68 7.44
N LYS A 24 -14.36 47.27 8.55
CA LYS A 24 -14.81 48.56 9.04
C LYS A 24 -13.85 49.65 8.60
N TYR A 25 -14.40 50.69 7.99
CA TYR A 25 -13.67 51.86 7.54
C TYR A 25 -13.64 52.89 8.68
N LEU A 26 -12.45 53.24 9.20
CA LEU A 26 -12.33 54.27 10.23
C LEU A 26 -12.32 55.66 9.57
N LYS A 27 -13.05 56.63 10.15
CA LYS A 27 -12.98 58.04 9.73
C LYS A 27 -11.85 58.74 10.49
N TYR A 28 -11.22 59.71 9.85
CA TYR A 28 -10.17 60.54 10.44
C TYR A 28 -10.77 61.50 11.49
N SER A 29 -10.69 61.14 12.76
CA SER A 29 -10.63 62.05 13.91
C SER A 29 -9.90 61.31 15.02
N ASP A 30 -9.05 62.03 15.75
CA ASP A 30 -8.30 61.58 16.94
C ASP A 30 -6.87 61.07 16.69
N TYR A 31 -5.97 61.96 16.26
CA TYR A 31 -4.60 61.96 16.78
C TYR A 31 -4.13 63.41 17.02
N ILE A 32 -3.74 63.67 18.27
CA ILE A 32 -3.24 64.93 18.81
C ILE A 32 -1.86 65.22 18.21
N TYR A 33 -1.68 66.45 17.73
CA TYR A 33 -0.40 67.03 17.36
C TYR A 33 0.56 67.01 18.55
N ASP A 34 1.71 66.35 18.41
CA ASP A 34 2.89 66.70 19.20
C ASP A 34 3.78 67.62 18.35
N ASN A 35 3.86 68.87 18.79
CA ASN A 35 4.61 69.95 18.16
C ASN A 35 6.08 69.77 18.49
N ASN A 36 6.86 69.13 17.60
CA ASN A 36 8.31 69.37 17.50
C ASN A 36 8.91 68.80 16.20
N CYS A 37 8.76 69.54 15.10
CA CYS A 37 9.76 69.58 14.04
C CYS A 37 9.54 70.83 13.18
N LYS A 38 10.36 71.86 13.41
CA LYS A 38 10.38 73.09 12.61
C LYS A 38 11.00 72.82 11.24
N VAL A 39 10.27 73.15 10.18
CA VAL A 39 10.78 73.19 8.80
C VAL A 39 11.42 74.56 8.56
N HIS A 40 12.71 74.60 8.23
CA HIS A 40 13.33 75.78 7.62
C HIS A 40 13.21 75.68 6.09
N ARG A 41 12.62 76.71 5.49
CA ARG A 41 12.48 76.94 4.06
C ARG A 41 13.75 77.63 3.54
N ARG A 42 14.36 77.13 2.45
CA ARG A 42 15.19 77.95 1.56
C ARG A 42 15.03 77.52 0.12
N THR A 43 14.67 78.49 -0.71
CA THR A 43 14.66 78.45 -2.17
C THR A 43 15.99 78.91 -2.75
N ALA A 44 16.21 78.47 -3.99
CA ALA A 44 16.96 79.11 -5.08
C ALA A 44 18.40 78.62 -5.37
N SER A 45 18.58 78.41 -6.68
CA SER A 45 19.73 78.23 -7.56
C SER A 45 21.14 78.67 -7.11
N ASP A 46 22.09 77.90 -7.67
CA ASP A 46 23.44 78.25 -8.14
C ASP A 46 24.68 78.22 -7.20
N GLN A 47 25.71 77.58 -7.79
CA GLN A 47 27.16 77.78 -7.67
C GLN A 47 27.99 77.09 -6.55
N SER A 48 28.73 76.07 -7.01
CA SER A 48 30.20 75.87 -6.94
C SER A 48 30.97 75.94 -5.61
N SER A 49 31.75 74.85 -5.44
CA SER A 49 33.18 74.79 -5.10
C SER A 49 33.65 74.52 -3.66
N THR A 50 34.58 73.54 -3.61
CA THR A 50 35.68 73.27 -2.66
C THR A 50 35.43 72.66 -1.28
N GLY A 51 36.02 71.47 -1.07
CA GLY A 51 36.98 71.26 0.04
C GLY A 51 36.67 70.22 1.13
N SER A 52 37.17 68.99 0.94
CA SER A 52 37.76 68.04 1.94
C SER A 52 36.95 67.56 3.17
N SER A 53 36.58 66.26 3.21
CA SER A 53 37.30 65.16 3.90
C SER A 53 36.36 63.99 4.26
N GLU A 54 36.77 62.80 3.79
CA GLU A 54 36.53 61.40 4.21
C GLU A 54 35.34 61.02 5.13
N ALA A 55 34.43 60.17 4.62
CA ALA A 55 34.23 58.76 5.03
C ALA A 55 32.80 58.23 4.72
N ASP A 56 32.75 56.99 4.22
CA ASP A 56 31.61 56.07 4.04
C ASP A 56 30.46 56.41 3.07
N GLU A 57 30.50 55.79 1.89
CA GLU A 57 29.40 55.71 0.92
C GLU A 57 28.34 54.68 1.35
N GLY A 58 27.26 55.17 1.96
CA GLY A 58 25.96 54.48 2.01
C GLY A 58 24.93 55.22 1.15
N PHE A 59 24.68 54.76 -0.07
CA PHE A 59 23.61 55.29 -0.92
C PHE A 59 22.24 54.87 -0.38
N ILE A 60 21.49 55.81 0.20
CA ILE A 60 20.05 55.69 0.45
C ILE A 60 19.33 56.51 -0.63
N GLU A 61 18.59 55.83 -1.52
CA GLU A 61 17.74 56.48 -2.52
C GLU A 61 16.51 57.17 -1.90
N PRO A 62 16.05 58.31 -2.46
CA PRO A 62 15.00 59.14 -1.89
C PRO A 62 13.62 58.55 -2.16
N LYS A 63 13.09 57.74 -1.21
CA LYS A 63 11.74 57.15 -1.32
C LYS A 63 10.84 57.34 -0.11
N GLU A 64 11.23 58.18 0.86
CA GLU A 64 10.51 58.28 2.14
C GLU A 64 9.66 59.54 2.34
N CYS A 65 9.38 60.35 1.31
CA CYS A 65 8.60 61.58 1.48
C CYS A 65 7.18 61.60 0.87
N CYS A 66 6.64 60.48 0.36
CA CYS A 66 5.27 60.50 -0.21
C CYS A 66 4.26 59.43 0.27
N ASP A 67 4.64 58.45 1.09
CA ASP A 67 3.71 57.36 1.47
C ASP A 67 3.25 57.41 2.94
N LYS A 68 2.64 58.52 3.36
CA LYS A 68 1.82 58.55 4.59
C LYS A 68 0.48 59.23 4.35
N ILE A 69 -0.40 58.56 3.62
CA ILE A 69 -1.85 58.66 3.80
C ILE A 69 -2.32 57.31 4.34
N ASN A 70 -2.14 57.11 5.66
CA ASN A 70 -2.65 55.94 6.35
C ASN A 70 -4.16 56.07 6.54
N HIS A 71 -4.93 55.52 5.61
CA HIS A 71 -6.33 55.23 5.86
C HIS A 71 -6.40 53.93 6.69
N SER A 72 -6.81 54.00 7.96
CA SER A 72 -6.89 52.84 8.86
C SER A 72 -8.23 52.11 8.68
N PHE A 73 -8.17 50.83 8.31
CA PHE A 73 -9.31 49.91 8.31
C PHE A 73 -9.17 48.91 9.46
N GLU A 74 -10.29 48.42 9.98
CA GLU A 74 -10.33 47.41 11.03
C GLU A 74 -11.05 46.16 10.52
N ILE A 75 -10.43 44.98 10.68
CA ILE A 75 -11.03 43.69 10.34
C ILE A 75 -11.75 43.15 11.57
N THR A 76 -13.07 43.18 11.57
CA THR A 76 -13.91 42.73 12.69
C THR A 76 -14.14 41.22 12.67
N ASN A 77 -14.08 40.58 11.49
CA ASN A 77 -14.23 39.13 11.35
C ASN A 77 -12.97 38.49 10.75
N ARG A 78 -12.18 37.85 11.62
CA ARG A 78 -10.92 37.18 11.23
C ARG A 78 -11.14 35.92 10.41
N PHE A 79 -12.26 35.20 10.58
CA PHE A 79 -12.55 33.99 9.82
C PHE A 79 -12.65 34.29 8.32
N TRP A 80 -13.46 35.28 7.94
CA TRP A 80 -13.61 35.67 6.54
C TRP A 80 -12.33 36.22 5.95
N TYR A 81 -11.56 36.99 6.73
CA TYR A 81 -10.26 37.48 6.30
C TYR A 81 -9.32 36.33 5.93
N TYR A 82 -9.11 35.35 6.83
CA TYR A 82 -8.23 34.22 6.54
C TYR A 82 -8.77 33.32 5.43
N LEU A 83 -10.10 33.08 5.38
CA LEU A 83 -10.71 32.31 4.30
C LEU A 83 -10.43 32.95 2.94
N PHE A 84 -10.60 34.27 2.79
CA PHE A 84 -10.37 34.96 1.51
C PHE A 84 -8.89 35.13 1.17
N VAL A 85 -8.01 35.23 2.17
CA VAL A 85 -6.56 35.17 1.95
C VAL A 85 -6.16 33.80 1.41
N ILE A 86 -6.66 32.70 2.02
CA ILE A 86 -6.40 31.33 1.56
C ILE A 86 -7.02 31.09 0.18
N ALA A 87 -8.28 31.48 -0.03
CA ALA A 87 -8.96 31.34 -1.32
C ALA A 87 -8.21 32.06 -2.44
N THR A 88 -7.62 33.22 -2.15
CA THR A 88 -6.76 33.92 -3.10
C THR A 88 -5.51 33.13 -3.44
N ALA A 89 -4.86 32.52 -2.45
CA ALA A 89 -3.70 31.64 -2.69
C ALA A 89 -4.06 30.40 -3.53
N LEU A 90 -5.29 29.89 -3.40
CA LEU A 90 -5.81 28.81 -4.25
C LEU A 90 -6.08 29.23 -5.70
N GLY A 91 -6.15 30.53 -5.98
CA GLY A 91 -6.26 31.10 -7.33
C GLY A 91 -4.92 31.57 -7.90
N ASP A 92 -3.82 31.36 -7.18
CA ASP A 92 -2.47 31.82 -7.51
C ASP A 92 -1.80 30.90 -8.55
N GLU A 93 -1.16 31.50 -9.53
CA GLU A 93 -0.38 30.81 -10.56
C GLU A 93 0.71 29.89 -9.98
N ILE A 94 1.34 30.24 -8.86
CA ILE A 94 2.39 29.42 -8.22
C ILE A 94 1.79 28.15 -7.63
N PHE A 95 0.58 28.24 -7.07
CA PHE A 95 -0.13 27.07 -6.55
C PHE A 95 -0.37 26.06 -7.67
N TYR A 96 -0.87 26.49 -8.83
CA TYR A 96 -1.13 25.58 -9.95
C TYR A 96 0.14 25.12 -10.66
N ALA A 97 1.19 25.95 -10.72
CA ALA A 97 2.50 25.57 -11.23
C ALA A 97 3.14 24.41 -10.44
N THR A 98 2.79 24.24 -9.17
CA THR A 98 3.27 23.14 -8.31
C THR A 98 2.27 21.98 -8.23
N MET A 99 0.97 22.28 -8.12
CA MET A 99 -0.09 21.29 -7.97
C MET A 99 -0.32 20.47 -9.25
N ILE A 100 -0.29 21.07 -10.43
CA ILE A 100 -0.55 20.36 -11.69
C ILE A 100 0.54 19.33 -12.01
N PRO A 101 1.85 19.61 -11.90
CA PRO A 101 2.88 18.57 -12.02
C PRO A 101 2.72 17.45 -11.00
N PHE A 102 2.46 17.77 -9.72
CA PHE A 102 2.21 16.75 -8.70
C PHE A 102 1.04 15.86 -9.11
N TRP A 103 -0.07 16.46 -9.54
CA TRP A 103 -1.24 15.74 -9.98
C TRP A 103 -0.96 14.84 -11.18
N PHE A 104 -0.30 15.38 -12.21
CA PHE A 104 0.09 14.66 -13.41
C PHE A 104 0.94 13.42 -13.11
N TRP A 105 1.96 13.56 -12.23
CA TRP A 105 2.88 12.46 -11.93
C TRP A 105 2.37 11.45 -10.90
N ASN A 106 1.42 11.84 -10.03
CA ASN A 106 1.06 11.04 -8.86
C ASN A 106 -0.41 10.59 -8.79
N ILE A 107 -1.33 11.17 -9.57
CA ILE A 107 -2.76 10.80 -9.50
C ILE A 107 -3.33 10.42 -10.87
N ASP A 108 -3.36 11.35 -11.84
CA ASP A 108 -3.84 11.02 -13.19
C ASP A 108 -3.14 11.87 -14.26
N GLY A 109 -2.25 11.21 -14.99
CA GLY A 109 -1.53 11.81 -16.10
C GLY A 109 -2.44 12.20 -17.28
N TYR A 110 -3.57 11.53 -17.50
CA TYR A 110 -4.49 11.82 -18.61
C TYR A 110 -5.21 13.15 -18.41
N VAL A 111 -5.82 13.35 -17.24
CA VAL A 111 -6.55 14.59 -16.91
C VAL A 111 -5.55 15.74 -16.71
N GLY A 112 -4.42 15.49 -16.02
CA GLY A 112 -3.40 16.51 -15.78
C GLY A 112 -2.85 17.16 -17.05
N ARG A 113 -2.59 16.37 -18.12
CA ARG A 113 -2.10 16.90 -19.41
C ARG A 113 -3.10 17.82 -20.11
N ARG A 114 -4.40 17.54 -20.01
CA ARG A 114 -5.44 18.34 -20.66
C ARG A 114 -5.71 19.63 -19.88
N VAL A 115 -5.77 19.51 -18.56
CA VAL A 115 -5.97 20.66 -17.66
C VAL A 115 -4.81 21.65 -17.78
N VAL A 116 -3.56 21.18 -17.90
CA VAL A 116 -2.42 22.09 -18.06
C VAL A 116 -2.49 22.89 -19.37
N PHE A 117 -2.97 22.30 -20.48
CA PHE A 117 -3.16 23.04 -21.74
C PHE A 117 -4.22 24.13 -21.61
N ILE A 118 -5.37 23.81 -21.03
CA ILE A 118 -6.45 24.79 -20.83
C ILE A 118 -5.94 25.93 -19.95
N TRP A 119 -5.29 25.61 -18.83
CA TRP A 119 -4.70 26.61 -17.95
C TRP A 119 -3.71 27.51 -18.71
N SER A 120 -2.81 26.91 -19.51
CA SER A 120 -1.81 27.65 -20.27
C SER A 120 -2.39 28.65 -21.26
N ILE A 121 -3.36 28.22 -22.05
CA ILE A 121 -3.95 29.05 -23.11
C ILE A 121 -4.83 30.15 -22.49
N VAL A 122 -5.63 29.81 -21.47
CA VAL A 122 -6.46 30.79 -20.75
C VAL A 122 -5.60 31.85 -20.09
N MET A 123 -4.47 31.46 -19.47
CA MET A 123 -3.53 32.40 -18.87
C MET A 123 -2.86 33.29 -19.91
N TYR A 124 -2.34 32.71 -21.00
CA TYR A 124 -1.66 33.46 -22.06
C TYR A 124 -2.58 34.53 -22.68
N VAL A 125 -3.79 34.12 -23.10
CA VAL A 125 -4.75 35.04 -23.73
C VAL A 125 -5.26 36.06 -22.71
N GLY A 126 -5.64 35.63 -21.51
CA GLY A 126 -6.21 36.53 -20.51
C GLY A 126 -5.22 37.56 -19.96
N GLN A 127 -3.97 37.16 -19.72
CA GLN A 127 -2.91 38.08 -19.31
C GLN A 127 -2.50 39.02 -20.47
N GLY A 128 -2.43 38.50 -21.70
CA GLY A 128 -2.19 39.34 -22.88
C GLY A 128 -3.29 40.40 -23.08
N CYS A 129 -4.57 40.00 -22.95
CA CYS A 129 -5.70 40.93 -22.99
C CYS A 129 -5.58 42.00 -21.89
N LYS A 130 -5.17 41.61 -20.68
CA LYS A 130 -4.97 42.54 -19.56
C LYS A 130 -3.93 43.62 -19.89
N ASP A 131 -2.81 43.26 -20.51
CA ASP A 131 -1.73 44.19 -20.86
C ASP A 131 -2.02 45.04 -22.11
N ILE A 132 -2.97 44.60 -22.95
CA ILE A 132 -3.49 45.35 -24.09
C ILE A 132 -4.56 46.36 -23.63
N VAL A 133 -5.54 45.91 -22.83
CA VAL A 133 -6.69 46.72 -22.40
C VAL A 133 -6.29 47.74 -21.32
N ARG A 134 -5.32 47.41 -20.46
CA ARG A 134 -4.71 48.31 -19.46
C ARG A 134 -5.71 48.98 -18.51
N TRP A 135 -6.76 48.24 -18.15
CA TRP A 135 -7.82 48.76 -17.30
C TRP A 135 -7.37 48.93 -15.85
N PRO A 136 -7.62 50.07 -15.20
CA PRO A 136 -7.19 50.29 -13.82
C PRO A 136 -8.00 49.45 -12.82
N ARG A 137 -7.34 49.07 -11.73
CA ARG A 137 -7.95 48.44 -10.54
C ARG A 137 -8.87 49.43 -9.81
N PRO A 138 -9.80 48.99 -8.94
CA PRO A 138 -10.59 49.89 -8.12
C PRO A 138 -9.72 50.89 -7.34
N GLY A 139 -10.10 52.18 -7.41
CA GLY A 139 -9.46 53.28 -6.69
C GLY A 139 -10.20 53.65 -5.39
N PRO A 140 -9.70 54.65 -4.64
CA PRO A 140 -10.36 55.15 -3.43
C PRO A 140 -11.85 55.44 -3.66
N PRO A 141 -12.76 55.13 -2.71
CA PRO A 141 -12.49 54.82 -1.31
C PRO A 141 -12.16 53.34 -0.99
N VAL A 142 -12.01 52.45 -1.98
CA VAL A 142 -11.71 51.03 -1.73
C VAL A 142 -10.32 50.84 -1.12
N HIS A 143 -10.25 50.06 -0.04
CA HIS A 143 -8.97 49.63 0.54
C HIS A 143 -8.48 48.31 -0.05
N ARG A 144 -7.20 48.29 -0.43
CA ARG A 144 -6.51 47.05 -0.79
C ARG A 144 -6.00 46.40 0.48
N LEU A 145 -6.50 45.20 0.77
CA LEU A 145 -6.07 44.41 1.92
C LEU A 145 -4.79 43.61 1.62
N GLN A 146 -4.36 43.57 0.36
CA GLN A 146 -3.13 42.91 -0.10
C GLN A 146 -2.43 43.72 -1.19
N ASN A 147 -1.09 43.64 -1.21
CA ASN A 147 -0.27 44.43 -2.13
C ASN A 147 0.32 43.63 -3.30
N LYS A 148 0.47 42.29 -3.19
CA LYS A 148 1.17 41.42 -4.17
C LYS A 148 0.76 41.67 -5.63
N TRP A 149 -0.54 41.77 -5.91
CA TRP A 149 -1.07 41.96 -7.27
C TRP A 149 -1.52 43.40 -7.57
N GLY A 150 -1.11 44.37 -6.74
CA GLY A 150 -1.55 45.76 -6.86
C GLY A 150 -0.95 46.51 -8.06
N LEU A 151 0.10 45.95 -8.67
CA LEU A 151 0.81 46.51 -9.82
C LEU A 151 0.19 46.14 -11.17
N GLU A 152 -0.65 45.11 -11.21
CA GLU A 152 -1.34 44.62 -12.42
C GLU A 152 -2.60 45.42 -12.76
N TYR A 153 -2.96 45.43 -14.04
CA TYR A 153 -4.27 45.90 -14.51
C TYR A 153 -5.42 45.01 -14.01
N GLY A 154 -6.62 45.58 -13.92
CA GLY A 154 -7.81 44.97 -13.32
C GLY A 154 -8.58 44.03 -14.24
N LEU A 155 -8.68 44.34 -15.53
CA LEU A 155 -9.56 43.66 -16.48
C LEU A 155 -8.75 42.86 -17.51
N PRO A 156 -9.04 41.57 -17.74
CA PRO A 156 -9.89 40.68 -16.96
C PRO A 156 -9.23 40.17 -15.66
N SER A 157 -10.04 39.67 -14.71
CA SER A 157 -9.54 39.06 -13.48
C SER A 157 -8.92 37.68 -13.72
N THR A 158 -7.59 37.57 -13.56
CA THR A 158 -6.85 36.32 -13.70
C THR A 158 -7.30 35.25 -12.71
N HIS A 159 -7.54 35.61 -11.44
CA HIS A 159 -8.00 34.63 -10.45
C HIS A 159 -9.39 34.08 -10.79
N ALA A 160 -10.28 34.90 -11.36
CA ALA A 160 -11.59 34.45 -11.83
C ALA A 160 -11.48 33.53 -13.06
N MET A 161 -10.53 33.80 -13.95
CA MET A 161 -10.24 32.94 -15.10
C MET A 161 -9.73 31.56 -14.67
N VAL A 162 -8.77 31.54 -13.75
CA VAL A 162 -8.16 30.29 -13.25
C VAL A 162 -9.16 29.50 -12.41
N SER A 163 -9.93 30.17 -11.54
CA SER A 163 -10.93 29.53 -10.67
C SER A 163 -12.09 28.93 -11.44
N LEU A 164 -12.36 29.39 -12.66
CA LEU A 164 -13.33 28.76 -13.56
C LEU A 164 -12.66 27.68 -14.41
N SER A 165 -11.56 28.00 -15.10
CA SER A 165 -10.96 27.10 -16.08
C SER A 165 -10.51 25.77 -15.50
N ILE A 166 -9.82 25.76 -14.36
CA ILE A 166 -9.23 24.54 -13.81
C ILE A 166 -10.30 23.58 -13.28
N PRO A 167 -11.09 23.91 -12.24
CA PRO A 167 -12.00 22.95 -11.61
C PRO A 167 -13.09 22.45 -12.58
N PHE A 168 -13.61 23.31 -13.46
CA PHE A 168 -14.58 22.86 -14.47
C PHE A 168 -13.94 21.97 -15.53
N SER A 169 -12.69 22.23 -15.95
CA SER A 169 -11.98 21.31 -16.85
C SER A 169 -11.74 19.94 -16.22
N VAL A 170 -11.42 19.89 -14.92
CA VAL A 170 -11.28 18.64 -14.17
C VAL A 170 -12.58 17.84 -14.27
N VAL A 171 -13.70 18.45 -13.91
CA VAL A 171 -15.01 17.78 -13.90
C VAL A 171 -15.43 17.31 -15.30
N ILE A 172 -15.15 18.10 -16.34
CA ILE A 172 -15.46 17.74 -17.73
C ILE A 172 -14.63 16.55 -18.19
N PHE A 173 -13.31 16.56 -17.97
CA PHE A 173 -12.44 15.45 -18.39
C PHE A 173 -12.60 14.19 -17.54
N MET A 174 -13.20 14.30 -16.34
CA MET A 174 -13.56 13.15 -15.54
C MET A 174 -14.91 12.52 -15.92
N HIS A 175 -15.87 13.25 -16.50
CA HIS A 175 -17.30 12.87 -16.64
C HIS A 175 -17.55 11.45 -17.20
N ASN A 176 -16.80 11.05 -18.23
CA ASN A 176 -16.91 9.72 -18.84
C ASN A 176 -15.70 8.83 -18.52
N ARG A 177 -14.79 9.31 -17.68
CA ARG A 177 -13.55 8.62 -17.31
C ARG A 177 -13.65 7.95 -15.96
N TYR A 178 -14.36 8.55 -15.01
CA TYR A 178 -14.47 8.04 -13.65
C TYR A 178 -15.92 7.89 -13.20
N GLN A 179 -16.16 6.93 -12.30
CA GLN A 179 -17.43 6.75 -11.61
C GLN A 179 -17.52 7.80 -10.48
N PHE A 180 -18.02 8.99 -10.80
CA PHE A 180 -18.29 10.04 -9.81
C PHE A 180 -19.55 10.81 -10.19
N SER A 181 -20.19 11.43 -9.20
CA SER A 181 -21.36 12.28 -9.46
C SER A 181 -20.94 13.59 -10.10
N PHE A 182 -21.26 13.75 -11.38
CA PHE A 182 -21.01 15.00 -12.12
C PHE A 182 -21.65 16.21 -11.45
N VAL A 183 -22.84 16.04 -10.86
CA VAL A 183 -23.56 17.10 -10.14
C VAL A 183 -22.76 17.57 -8.92
N ILE A 184 -22.18 16.63 -8.16
CA ILE A 184 -21.33 16.97 -7.02
C ILE A 184 -20.07 17.70 -7.49
N GLY A 185 -19.45 17.23 -8.58
CA GLY A 185 -18.30 17.91 -9.19
C GLY A 185 -18.60 19.35 -9.60
N LEU A 186 -19.76 19.60 -10.22
CA LEU A 186 -20.21 20.94 -10.59
C LEU A 186 -20.48 21.83 -9.36
N LEU A 187 -21.08 21.27 -8.30
CA LEU A 187 -21.32 22.01 -7.05
C LEU A 187 -19.99 22.44 -6.42
N ILE A 188 -19.03 21.52 -6.29
CA ILE A 188 -17.69 21.82 -5.75
C ILE A 188 -16.99 22.88 -6.59
N SER A 189 -17.01 22.75 -7.91
CA SER A 189 -16.39 23.71 -8.84
C SER A 189 -17.04 25.10 -8.74
N THR A 190 -18.35 25.16 -8.57
CA THR A 190 -19.11 26.41 -8.41
C THR A 190 -18.77 27.09 -7.08
N VAL A 191 -18.70 26.32 -5.98
CA VAL A 191 -18.30 26.84 -4.67
C VAL A 191 -16.86 27.35 -4.70
N TRP A 192 -15.94 26.58 -5.29
CA TRP A 192 -14.54 26.97 -5.47
C TRP A 192 -14.41 28.29 -6.24
N CYS A 193 -15.04 28.37 -7.42
CA CYS A 193 -15.01 29.55 -8.26
C CYS A 193 -15.61 30.78 -7.57
N SER A 194 -16.77 30.60 -6.92
CA SER A 194 -17.45 31.68 -6.21
C SER A 194 -16.61 32.23 -5.05
N THR A 195 -15.99 31.35 -4.26
CA THR A 195 -15.16 31.74 -3.11
C THR A 195 -13.92 32.52 -3.56
N ILE A 196 -13.24 32.10 -4.62
CA ILE A 196 -12.07 32.82 -5.17
C ILE A 196 -12.49 34.15 -5.80
N CYS A 197 -13.59 34.20 -6.55
CA CYS A 197 -14.07 35.46 -7.10
C CYS A 197 -14.44 36.46 -5.98
N LEU A 198 -15.12 36.00 -4.95
CA LEU A 198 -15.52 36.82 -3.82
C LEU A 198 -14.31 37.31 -3.01
N SER A 199 -13.26 36.50 -2.88
CA SER A 199 -12.02 36.92 -2.22
C SER A 199 -11.38 38.12 -2.91
N ARG A 200 -11.44 38.20 -4.24
CA ARG A 200 -10.87 39.32 -5.00
C ARG A 200 -11.62 40.63 -4.83
N LEU A 201 -12.94 40.56 -4.64
CA LEU A 201 -13.75 41.72 -4.24
C LEU A 201 -13.41 42.12 -2.79
N TYR A 202 -13.41 41.16 -1.87
CA TYR A 202 -13.14 41.41 -0.45
C TYR A 202 -11.76 42.04 -0.22
N LEU A 203 -10.73 41.60 -0.94
CA LEU A 203 -9.38 42.15 -0.78
C LEU A 203 -9.18 43.49 -1.49
N GLY A 204 -10.22 44.03 -2.14
CA GLY A 204 -10.16 45.32 -2.84
C GLY A 204 -9.35 45.27 -4.13
N MET A 205 -9.14 44.08 -4.70
CA MET A 205 -8.24 43.89 -5.84
C MET A 205 -8.95 44.01 -7.17
N HIS A 206 -10.24 43.69 -7.26
CA HIS A 206 -10.99 43.74 -8.52
C HIS A 206 -12.38 44.38 -8.32
N SER A 207 -12.91 45.00 -9.37
CA SER A 207 -14.32 45.39 -9.46
C SER A 207 -15.18 44.18 -9.86
N VAL A 208 -16.51 44.30 -9.74
CA VAL A 208 -17.42 43.23 -10.19
C VAL A 208 -17.31 43.05 -11.70
N LEU A 209 -17.15 44.14 -12.46
CA LEU A 209 -16.92 44.11 -13.90
C LEU A 209 -15.68 43.28 -14.28
N ASP A 210 -14.58 43.44 -13.54
CA ASP A 210 -13.32 42.72 -13.80
C ASP A 210 -13.48 41.19 -13.69
N ILE A 211 -14.27 40.75 -12.70
CA ILE A 211 -14.56 39.33 -12.45
C ILE A 211 -15.51 38.79 -13.52
N VAL A 212 -16.61 39.50 -13.79
CA VAL A 212 -17.59 39.08 -14.80
C VAL A 212 -16.93 38.95 -16.17
N ALA A 213 -16.08 39.90 -16.56
CA ALA A 213 -15.34 39.82 -17.81
C ALA A 213 -14.35 38.65 -17.84
N GLY A 214 -13.69 38.33 -16.72
CA GLY A 214 -12.81 37.16 -16.61
C GLY A 214 -13.56 35.84 -16.78
N ILE A 215 -14.75 35.71 -16.18
CA ILE A 215 -15.63 34.55 -16.31
C ILE A 215 -16.10 34.41 -17.76
N ILE A 216 -16.62 35.49 -18.36
CA ILE A 216 -17.12 35.48 -19.75
C ILE A 216 -16.00 35.11 -20.72
N LEU A 217 -14.82 35.73 -20.59
CA LEU A 217 -13.68 35.41 -21.44
C LEU A 217 -13.29 33.94 -21.33
N THR A 218 -13.30 33.38 -20.12
CA THR A 218 -12.92 31.98 -19.90
C THR A 218 -13.94 31.02 -20.50
N ILE A 219 -15.24 31.29 -20.36
CA ILE A 219 -16.30 30.48 -21.00
C ILE A 219 -16.12 30.49 -22.53
N LEU A 220 -15.91 31.68 -23.11
CA LEU A 220 -15.71 31.83 -24.56
C LEU A 220 -14.47 31.08 -25.06
N LEU A 221 -13.40 31.02 -24.26
CA LEU A 221 -12.19 30.27 -24.58
C LEU A 221 -12.37 28.76 -24.39
N MET A 222 -13.02 28.31 -23.32
CA MET A 222 -13.16 26.89 -23.00
C MET A 222 -13.99 26.11 -24.03
N VAL A 223 -15.04 26.72 -24.59
CA VAL A 223 -15.93 26.07 -25.57
C VAL A 223 -15.16 25.46 -26.77
N PRO A 224 -14.31 26.21 -27.49
CA PRO A 224 -13.48 25.62 -28.55
C PRO A 224 -12.24 24.87 -28.02
N LEU A 225 -11.73 25.22 -26.83
CA LEU A 225 -10.49 24.62 -26.32
C LEU A 225 -10.65 23.18 -25.87
N ILE A 226 -11.72 22.85 -25.13
CA ILE A 226 -11.93 21.50 -24.59
C ILE A 226 -11.81 20.41 -25.68
N PRO A 227 -12.57 20.46 -26.79
CA PRO A 227 -12.46 19.44 -27.84
C PRO A 227 -11.12 19.47 -28.58
N THR A 228 -10.50 20.64 -28.71
CA THR A 228 -9.22 20.81 -29.42
C THR A 228 -8.05 20.23 -28.61
N VAL A 229 -8.07 20.38 -27.29
CA VAL A 229 -7.01 19.91 -26.40
C VAL A 229 -6.90 18.38 -26.41
N ASP A 230 -8.03 17.66 -26.53
CA ASP A 230 -8.01 16.20 -26.66
C ASP A 230 -7.25 15.74 -27.92
N TYR A 231 -7.46 16.43 -29.04
CA TYR A 231 -6.77 16.16 -30.29
C TYR A 231 -5.29 16.52 -30.21
N LEU A 232 -4.97 17.68 -29.62
CA LEU A 232 -3.59 18.14 -29.44
C LEU A 232 -2.77 17.22 -28.52
N ASP A 233 -3.36 16.72 -27.42
CA ASP A 233 -2.70 15.77 -26.51
C ASP A 233 -2.24 14.51 -27.27
N HIS A 234 -3.12 13.97 -28.13
CA HIS A 234 -2.79 12.77 -28.91
C HIS A 234 -1.65 13.01 -29.91
N ILE A 235 -1.66 14.14 -30.63
CA ILE A 235 -0.58 14.50 -31.56
C ILE A 235 0.73 14.67 -30.80
N ILE A 236 0.69 15.37 -29.67
CA ILE A 236 1.89 15.68 -28.90
C ILE A 236 2.53 14.42 -28.35
N LEU A 237 1.74 13.43 -27.92
CA LEU A 237 2.28 12.15 -27.45
C LEU A 237 2.86 11.27 -28.59
N SER A 238 2.20 11.26 -29.75
CA SER A 238 2.51 10.32 -30.84
C SER A 238 3.61 10.80 -31.79
N HIS A 239 3.71 12.11 -32.04
CA HIS A 239 4.62 12.63 -33.05
C HIS A 239 6.07 12.74 -32.56
N LYS A 240 7.04 12.31 -33.38
CA LYS A 240 8.47 12.24 -32.97
C LYS A 240 9.11 13.61 -32.70
N LEU A 241 8.67 14.65 -33.42
CA LEU A 241 9.20 16.01 -33.25
C LEU A 241 8.47 16.82 -32.17
N SER A 242 7.53 16.22 -31.43
CA SER A 242 6.72 16.94 -30.45
C SER A 242 7.55 17.71 -29.41
N PRO A 243 8.65 17.18 -28.83
CA PRO A 243 9.44 17.97 -27.87
C PRO A 243 10.03 19.24 -28.48
N LEU A 244 10.51 19.17 -29.72
CA LEU A 244 11.06 20.32 -30.44
C LEU A 244 9.97 21.34 -30.79
N ILE A 245 8.80 20.86 -31.22
CA ILE A 245 7.65 21.71 -31.56
C ILE A 245 7.13 22.42 -30.31
N VAL A 246 6.91 21.69 -29.21
CA VAL A 246 6.44 22.24 -27.94
C VAL A 246 7.43 23.29 -27.42
N LEU A 247 8.73 22.99 -27.42
CA LEU A 247 9.75 23.94 -26.97
C LEU A 247 9.79 25.19 -27.85
N ALA A 248 9.78 25.04 -29.18
CA ALA A 248 9.82 26.16 -30.11
C ALA A 248 8.58 27.05 -29.97
N VAL A 249 7.37 26.46 -29.91
CA VAL A 249 6.12 27.20 -29.72
C VAL A 249 6.12 27.93 -28.38
N SER A 250 6.53 27.27 -27.29
CA SER A 250 6.64 27.91 -25.97
C SER A 250 7.58 29.11 -25.98
N ILE A 251 8.75 28.99 -26.61
CA ILE A 251 9.70 30.11 -26.75
C ILE A 251 9.08 31.25 -27.56
N LEU A 252 8.45 30.94 -28.71
CA LEU A 252 7.81 31.95 -29.56
C LEU A 252 6.71 32.70 -28.80
N LEU A 253 5.88 32.00 -28.04
CA LEU A 253 4.84 32.62 -27.20
C LEU A 253 5.44 33.59 -26.17
N ILE A 254 6.54 33.23 -25.51
CA ILE A 254 7.21 34.09 -24.51
C ILE A 254 7.89 35.31 -25.17
N VAL A 255 8.47 35.13 -26.36
CA VAL A 255 9.16 36.19 -27.10
C VAL A 255 8.16 37.20 -27.68
N PHE A 256 7.07 36.72 -28.27
CA PHE A 256 6.03 37.55 -28.89
C PHE A 256 4.92 37.99 -27.93
N TYR A 257 5.09 37.75 -26.63
CA TYR A 257 4.14 38.22 -25.62
C TYR A 257 4.02 39.77 -25.65
N PRO A 258 2.80 40.34 -25.54
CA PRO A 258 2.61 41.79 -25.56
C PRO A 258 3.44 42.53 -24.51
N SER A 259 4.22 43.54 -24.91
CA SER A 259 5.00 44.35 -23.96
C SER A 259 4.24 45.60 -23.55
N PRO A 260 3.74 45.70 -22.30
CA PRO A 260 3.18 46.94 -21.78
C PRO A 260 4.27 48.00 -21.58
N GLY A 261 3.91 49.29 -21.65
CA GLY A 261 4.83 50.41 -21.38
C GLY A 261 5.20 50.58 -19.90
N LYS A 262 4.57 49.82 -19.01
CA LYS A 262 4.86 49.71 -17.57
C LYS A 262 5.15 48.26 -17.26
N TRP A 263 6.14 48.00 -16.40
CA TRP A 263 6.41 46.65 -15.92
C TRP A 263 5.21 46.08 -15.12
N THR A 264 4.80 44.88 -15.47
CA THR A 264 3.75 44.08 -14.82
C THR A 264 4.27 42.64 -14.60
N PRO A 265 3.81 41.93 -13.55
CA PRO A 265 4.22 40.54 -13.32
C PRO A 265 3.63 39.54 -14.35
N THR A 266 2.60 39.95 -15.10
CA THR A 266 1.86 39.12 -16.07
C THR A 266 2.73 38.36 -17.06
N ARG A 267 3.79 38.99 -17.59
CA ARG A 267 4.74 38.31 -18.50
C ARG A 267 5.52 37.19 -17.78
N GLY A 268 5.92 37.42 -16.53
CA GLY A 268 6.61 36.43 -15.71
C GLY A 268 5.70 35.24 -15.39
N ASP A 269 4.45 35.53 -15.01
CA ASP A 269 3.44 34.52 -14.71
C ASP A 269 3.12 33.68 -15.96
N THR A 270 2.92 34.32 -17.12
CA THR A 270 2.74 33.62 -18.41
C THR A 270 3.94 32.73 -18.73
N THR A 271 5.17 33.25 -18.53
CA THR A 271 6.40 32.50 -18.79
C THR A 271 6.48 31.24 -17.92
N MET A 272 6.15 31.35 -16.63
CA MET A 272 6.09 30.22 -15.71
C MET A 272 5.04 29.19 -16.17
N THR A 273 3.83 29.64 -16.46
CA THR A 273 2.73 28.77 -16.89
C THR A 273 3.08 28.01 -18.18
N VAL A 274 3.59 28.70 -19.21
CA VAL A 274 4.00 28.10 -20.48
C VAL A 274 5.16 27.11 -20.28
N SER A 275 6.09 27.41 -19.37
CA SER A 275 7.23 26.53 -19.05
C SER A 275 6.80 25.25 -18.34
N VAL A 276 5.86 25.35 -17.38
CA VAL A 276 5.28 24.17 -16.70
C VAL A 276 4.54 23.28 -17.70
N THR A 277 3.78 23.89 -18.62
CA THR A 277 3.12 23.15 -19.71
C THR A 277 4.15 22.42 -20.57
N ALA A 278 5.20 23.11 -21.03
CA ALA A 278 6.25 22.49 -21.84
C ALA A 278 6.91 21.30 -21.12
N GLY A 279 7.26 21.46 -19.84
CA GLY A 279 7.87 20.41 -19.03
C GLY A 279 6.99 19.16 -18.89
N ILE A 280 5.70 19.35 -18.57
CA ILE A 280 4.74 18.22 -18.47
C ILE A 280 4.59 17.51 -19.82
N GLN A 281 4.48 18.25 -20.92
CA GLN A 281 4.25 17.66 -22.24
C GLN A 281 5.47 16.90 -22.77
N ILE A 282 6.68 17.45 -22.59
CA ILE A 282 7.93 16.77 -22.95
C ILE A 282 8.10 15.52 -22.07
N GLY A 283 7.82 15.61 -20.77
CA GLY A 283 7.86 14.48 -19.85
C GLY A 283 6.85 13.38 -20.22
N ALA A 284 5.63 13.76 -20.57
CA ALA A 284 4.59 12.83 -21.01
C ALA A 284 4.97 12.13 -22.32
N TRP A 285 5.48 12.88 -23.31
CA TRP A 285 5.98 12.31 -24.56
C TRP A 285 7.10 11.30 -24.30
N LEU A 286 8.09 11.65 -23.48
CA LEU A 286 9.21 10.76 -23.16
C LEU A 286 8.72 9.45 -22.53
N ASN A 287 7.82 9.53 -21.55
CA ASN A 287 7.27 8.33 -20.89
C ASN A 287 6.39 7.50 -21.83
N TYR A 288 5.69 8.13 -22.76
CA TYR A 288 4.91 7.42 -23.78
C TYR A 288 5.84 6.67 -24.76
N GLN A 289 6.92 7.30 -25.24
CA GLN A 289 7.89 6.66 -26.13
C GLN A 289 8.69 5.53 -25.44
N LEU A 290 8.88 5.62 -24.12
CA LEU A 290 9.52 4.58 -23.30
C LEU A 290 8.56 3.47 -22.84
N ASN A 291 7.30 3.48 -23.29
CA ASN A 291 6.23 2.55 -22.85
C ASN A 291 5.98 2.54 -21.32
N LEU A 292 6.32 3.63 -20.62
CA LEU A 292 6.03 3.82 -19.19
C LEU A 292 4.60 4.36 -18.97
N LEU A 293 4.05 5.08 -19.95
CA LEU A 293 2.64 5.47 -20.00
C LEU A 293 1.86 4.52 -20.90
N ALA A 294 1.16 3.55 -20.30
CA ALA A 294 0.29 2.61 -21.01
C ALA A 294 -1.19 3.03 -20.94
N ALA A 295 -1.96 2.65 -21.96
CA ALA A 295 -3.42 2.76 -21.89
C ALA A 295 -3.96 1.78 -20.83
N PRO A 296 -4.98 2.15 -20.05
CA PRO A 296 -5.61 1.22 -19.11
C PRO A 296 -6.14 -0.01 -19.86
N THR A 297 -5.98 -1.18 -19.26
CA THR A 297 -6.46 -2.47 -19.81
C THR A 297 -7.97 -2.62 -19.74
N THR A 298 -8.64 -1.79 -18.94
CA THR A 298 -10.09 -1.75 -18.79
C THR A 298 -10.70 -0.51 -19.49
N PRO A 299 -11.91 -0.63 -20.05
CA PRO A 299 -12.63 0.53 -20.59
C PRO A 299 -13.16 1.43 -19.46
N PRO A 300 -13.20 2.77 -19.64
CA PRO A 300 -13.81 3.68 -18.68
C PRO A 300 -15.35 3.51 -18.63
N PRO A 301 -16.04 3.94 -17.54
CA PRO A 301 -15.52 4.74 -16.42
C PRO A 301 -14.84 3.92 -15.30
N TYR A 302 -13.67 4.39 -14.86
CA TYR A 302 -12.85 3.84 -13.78
C TYR A 302 -13.38 4.23 -12.40
N GLU A 303 -13.24 3.38 -11.40
CA GLU A 303 -13.53 3.76 -10.02
C GLU A 303 -12.43 4.67 -9.44
N ILE A 304 -12.80 5.73 -8.72
CA ILE A 304 -11.80 6.59 -8.05
C ILE A 304 -11.35 5.90 -6.77
N ILE A 305 -10.13 5.37 -6.78
CA ILE A 305 -9.50 4.81 -5.58
C ILE A 305 -9.01 5.97 -4.71
N TRP A 306 -9.75 6.27 -3.65
CA TRP A 306 -9.33 7.27 -2.67
C TRP A 306 -8.27 6.65 -1.74
N PRO A 307 -7.10 7.29 -1.54
CA PRO A 307 -6.14 6.81 -0.57
C PRO A 307 -6.78 6.85 0.83
N THR A 308 -6.98 5.68 1.44
CA THR A 308 -7.51 5.57 2.81
C THR A 308 -6.40 5.67 3.85
N TYR A 309 -6.74 6.00 5.10
CA TYR A 309 -5.76 6.03 6.21
C TYR A 309 -5.08 4.67 6.42
N ARG A 310 -5.74 3.56 6.05
CA ARG A 310 -5.16 2.20 6.09
C ARG A 310 -4.06 2.00 5.04
N MET A 311 -4.10 2.76 3.94
CA MET A 311 -3.05 2.78 2.91
C MET A 311 -1.85 3.66 3.33
N LEU A 312 -2.08 4.63 4.22
CA LEU A 312 -1.05 5.42 4.91
C LEU A 312 -0.46 4.63 6.10
N GLY A 313 0.18 3.48 5.88
CA GLY A 313 0.62 2.69 7.03
C GLY A 313 1.24 1.31 6.84
N LEU A 314 1.69 0.91 5.63
CA LEU A 314 2.47 -0.33 5.44
C LEU A 314 3.92 -0.20 5.96
N LEU A 315 4.07 0.29 7.18
CA LEU A 315 5.28 0.21 7.98
C LEU A 315 5.35 -1.21 8.60
N GLY A 316 5.93 -2.15 7.85
CA GLY A 316 6.51 -3.41 8.33
C GLY A 316 5.76 -4.14 9.45
N ASP A 317 4.48 -4.45 9.26
CA ASP A 317 3.64 -5.16 10.26
C ASP A 317 4.28 -6.48 10.70
N LEU A 318 4.91 -7.21 9.76
CA LEU A 318 5.66 -8.43 10.03
C LEU A 318 6.85 -8.19 10.97
N GLY A 319 7.60 -7.11 10.75
CA GLY A 319 8.79 -6.77 11.52
C GLY A 319 8.47 -6.58 13.00
N LYS A 320 7.46 -5.75 13.29
CA LYS A 320 7.07 -5.42 14.67
C LYS A 320 6.33 -6.56 15.38
N LYS A 321 5.49 -7.33 14.67
CA LYS A 321 4.64 -8.37 15.27
C LYS A 321 5.34 -9.72 15.45
N LEU A 322 6.29 -10.05 14.57
CA LEU A 322 6.84 -11.42 14.49
C LEU A 322 8.37 -11.45 14.54
N VAL A 323 9.07 -10.69 13.69
CA VAL A 323 10.54 -10.79 13.56
C VAL A 323 11.29 -10.27 14.79
N TYR A 324 11.03 -9.03 15.24
CA TYR A 324 11.68 -8.49 16.43
C TYR A 324 11.33 -9.27 17.71
N PRO A 325 10.06 -9.66 17.96
CA PRO A 325 9.71 -10.55 19.07
C PRO A 325 10.45 -11.88 19.03
N ALA A 326 10.60 -12.51 17.86
CA ALA A 326 11.34 -13.77 17.74
C ALA A 326 12.85 -13.59 18.00
N LEU A 327 13.45 -12.50 17.51
CA LEU A 327 14.85 -12.16 17.82
C LEU A 327 15.06 -11.89 19.31
N TRP A 328 14.13 -11.18 19.95
CA TRP A 328 14.14 -11.00 21.40
C TRP A 328 14.06 -12.34 22.13
N ALA A 329 13.16 -13.22 21.71
CA ALA A 329 12.99 -14.54 22.31
C ALA A 329 14.25 -15.42 22.19
N LEU A 330 14.97 -15.36 21.08
CA LEU A 330 16.26 -16.04 20.92
C LEU A 330 17.37 -15.37 21.74
N TYR A 331 17.37 -14.03 21.82
CA TYR A 331 18.36 -13.27 22.58
C TYR A 331 18.28 -13.58 24.08
N ARG A 332 17.07 -13.53 24.66
CA ARG A 332 16.83 -13.82 26.08
C ARG A 332 17.20 -15.25 26.49
N GLN A 333 17.15 -16.20 25.54
CA GLN A 333 17.54 -17.60 25.74
C GLN A 333 19.04 -17.83 25.50
N ASN A 334 19.82 -16.80 25.21
CA ASN A 334 21.23 -16.90 24.82
C ASN A 334 21.48 -17.81 23.61
N LEU A 335 20.51 -17.92 22.70
CA LEU A 335 20.61 -18.72 21.47
C LEU A 335 21.19 -17.93 20.30
N LEU A 336 21.44 -16.63 20.46
CA LEU A 336 22.06 -15.79 19.46
C LEU A 336 23.58 -15.66 19.68
N PRO A 337 24.37 -15.39 18.62
CA PRO A 337 25.80 -15.14 18.75
C PRO A 337 26.10 -13.99 19.72
N LYS A 338 27.15 -14.14 20.55
CA LYS A 338 27.56 -13.10 21.53
C LYS A 338 27.90 -11.75 20.88
N ARG A 339 28.38 -11.76 19.64
CA ARG A 339 28.66 -10.56 18.83
C ARG A 339 27.60 -10.47 17.74
N LEU A 340 26.49 -9.83 18.07
CA LEU A 340 25.35 -9.65 17.19
C LEU A 340 25.04 -8.16 17.04
N HIS A 341 24.70 -7.76 15.82
CA HIS A 341 24.07 -6.49 15.53
C HIS A 341 22.82 -6.75 14.68
N ILE A 342 21.71 -6.14 15.07
CA ILE A 342 20.45 -6.18 14.33
C ILE A 342 20.24 -4.79 13.74
N VAL A 343 20.19 -4.69 12.42
CA VAL A 343 20.09 -3.41 11.71
C VAL A 343 18.74 -3.32 11.01
N GLY A 344 17.83 -2.50 11.55
CA GLY A 344 16.61 -2.14 10.84
C GLY A 344 16.92 -1.22 9.66
N TYR A 345 16.30 -1.46 8.51
CA TYR A 345 16.51 -0.69 7.29
C TYR A 345 15.18 -0.40 6.60
N ALA A 346 14.83 0.88 6.45
CA ALA A 346 13.65 1.28 5.67
C ALA A 346 13.74 2.73 5.16
N ARG A 347 12.79 3.10 4.29
CA ARG A 347 12.66 4.48 3.75
C ARG A 347 12.26 5.51 4.80
N SER A 348 11.52 5.06 5.81
CA SER A 348 10.97 5.89 6.87
C SER A 348 12.08 6.45 7.78
N ASP A 349 11.81 7.58 8.41
CA ASP A 349 12.74 8.17 9.36
C ASP A 349 12.36 7.72 10.77
N LEU A 350 12.88 6.56 11.17
CA LEU A 350 12.61 5.96 12.48
C LEU A 350 13.87 5.96 13.35
N THR A 351 13.64 5.93 14.66
CA THR A 351 14.69 5.66 15.65
C THR A 351 14.54 4.23 16.18
N VAL A 352 15.60 3.71 16.81
CA VAL A 352 15.53 2.41 17.52
C VAL A 352 14.45 2.43 18.60
N GLU A 353 14.23 3.57 19.26
CA GLU A 353 13.15 3.73 20.25
C GLU A 353 11.75 3.59 19.62
N ASN A 354 11.57 4.07 18.38
CA ASN A 354 10.32 3.83 17.65
C ASN A 354 10.15 2.35 17.32
N LEU A 355 11.22 1.64 16.96
CA LEU A 355 11.16 0.19 16.71
C LEU A 355 10.80 -0.58 17.99
N LYS A 356 11.42 -0.23 19.13
CA LYS A 356 11.10 -0.78 20.44
C LYS A 356 9.63 -0.58 20.76
N THR A 357 9.15 0.66 20.69
CA THR A 357 7.74 1.00 20.97
C THR A 357 6.76 0.21 20.11
N ASN A 358 7.09 -0.01 18.84
CA ASN A 358 6.23 -0.75 17.91
C ASN A 358 6.22 -2.26 18.17
N ALA A 359 7.33 -2.84 18.61
CA ALA A 359 7.45 -4.27 18.89
C ALA A 359 7.01 -4.66 20.31
N ASP A 360 7.06 -3.72 21.26
CA ASP A 360 6.78 -3.94 22.68
C ASP A 360 5.43 -4.62 23.01
N PRO A 361 4.33 -4.37 22.26
CA PRO A 361 3.06 -5.06 22.49
C PRO A 361 3.10 -6.57 22.16
N TYR A 362 4.08 -7.01 21.40
CA TYR A 362 4.19 -8.38 20.88
C TYR A 362 5.36 -9.17 21.51
N SER A 363 6.22 -8.50 22.29
CA SER A 363 7.35 -9.11 22.99
C SER A 363 6.93 -9.69 24.34
N GLU A 364 7.13 -11.00 24.51
CA GLU A 364 6.90 -11.73 25.77
C GLU A 364 8.07 -11.57 26.76
N ASP A 365 7.81 -11.76 28.06
CA ASP A 365 8.76 -11.72 29.18
C ASP A 365 9.72 -10.52 29.17
N LYS A 366 9.19 -9.34 28.84
CA LYS A 366 9.90 -8.06 28.84
C LYS A 366 10.19 -7.50 30.25
N GLU A 367 9.74 -8.21 31.29
CA GLU A 367 9.87 -7.81 32.70
C GLU A 367 11.32 -7.87 33.20
N ASN A 368 12.22 -8.60 32.51
CA ASN A 368 13.66 -8.50 32.72
C ASN A 368 14.21 -7.24 32.03
N THR A 369 13.94 -6.09 32.66
CA THR A 369 14.15 -4.76 32.08
C THR A 369 15.59 -4.53 31.64
N ASP A 370 16.58 -5.03 32.37
CA ASP A 370 17.99 -4.81 32.06
C ASP A 370 18.41 -5.51 30.78
N MET A 371 18.03 -6.79 30.61
CA MET A 371 18.35 -7.55 29.41
C MET A 371 17.58 -7.03 28.19
N TYR A 372 16.32 -6.65 28.39
CA TYR A 372 15.47 -6.08 27.33
C TYR A 372 15.99 -4.72 26.87
N ASP A 373 16.37 -3.85 27.81
CA ASP A 373 16.99 -2.58 27.48
C ASP A 373 18.34 -2.76 26.78
N LYS A 374 19.15 -3.73 27.23
CA LYS A 374 20.41 -4.07 26.59
C LYS A 374 20.20 -4.55 25.15
N PHE A 375 19.20 -5.38 24.90
CA PHE A 375 18.84 -5.82 23.56
C PHE A 375 18.57 -4.61 22.65
N TRP A 376 17.75 -3.66 23.08
CA TRP A 376 17.43 -2.49 22.25
C TRP A 376 18.57 -1.48 22.14
N LYS A 377 19.31 -1.20 23.22
CA LYS A 377 20.37 -0.17 23.24
C LYS A 377 21.68 -0.63 22.62
N ASP A 378 22.09 -1.87 22.86
CA ASP A 378 23.43 -2.36 22.50
C ASP A 378 23.43 -3.19 21.20
N VAL A 379 22.32 -3.88 20.90
CA VAL A 379 22.24 -4.83 19.76
C VAL A 379 21.55 -4.21 18.55
N ASN A 380 20.53 -3.38 18.76
CA ASN A 380 19.69 -2.85 17.69
C ASN A 380 20.19 -1.50 17.17
N LEU A 381 20.17 -1.36 15.85
CA LEU A 381 20.55 -0.17 15.09
C LEU A 381 19.49 0.09 14.02
N TYR A 382 19.43 1.33 13.55
CA TYR A 382 18.56 1.69 12.43
C TYR A 382 19.30 2.51 11.40
N ILE A 383 19.01 2.24 10.13
CA ILE A 383 19.53 2.99 8.99
C ILE A 383 18.35 3.33 8.08
N ARG A 384 18.21 4.62 7.78
CA ARG A 384 17.27 5.09 6.76
C ARG A 384 17.89 4.95 5.38
N GLY A 385 17.15 4.39 4.42
CA GLY A 385 17.61 4.27 3.04
C GLY A 385 16.53 3.77 2.07
N GLY A 386 16.71 4.07 0.79
CA GLY A 386 15.88 3.57 -0.30
C GLY A 386 16.12 2.09 -0.59
N TYR A 387 15.21 1.46 -1.33
CA TYR A 387 15.34 0.05 -1.74
C TYR A 387 15.88 -0.11 -3.16
N THR A 388 16.09 0.96 -3.91
CA THR A 388 16.27 0.90 -5.38
C THR A 388 17.55 1.56 -5.87
N THR A 389 18.35 2.14 -4.98
CA THR A 389 19.49 3.00 -5.33
C THR A 389 20.80 2.42 -4.81
N ASP A 390 21.79 2.32 -5.68
CA ASP A 390 23.14 1.85 -5.32
C ASP A 390 23.74 2.65 -4.17
N GLU A 391 23.56 3.98 -4.18
CA GLU A 391 24.09 4.87 -3.15
C GLU A 391 23.66 4.50 -1.73
N ASP A 392 22.40 4.07 -1.55
CA ASP A 392 21.91 3.72 -0.22
C ASP A 392 22.43 2.36 0.23
N PHE A 393 22.63 1.41 -0.68
CA PHE A 393 23.28 0.12 -0.37
C PHE A 393 24.80 0.27 -0.12
N VAL A 394 25.46 1.23 -0.76
CA VAL A 394 26.85 1.61 -0.45
C VAL A 394 26.94 2.18 0.96
N LYS A 395 26.02 3.08 1.35
CA LYS A 395 25.95 3.61 2.72
C LYS A 395 25.66 2.50 3.75
N LEU A 396 24.73 1.60 3.44
CA LEU A 396 24.44 0.42 4.26
C LEU A 396 25.71 -0.42 4.45
N ASN A 397 26.40 -0.77 3.35
CA ASN A 397 27.61 -1.56 3.42
C ASN A 397 28.70 -0.88 4.26
N ALA A 398 28.93 0.43 4.08
CA ALA A 398 29.91 1.18 4.88
C ALA A 398 29.59 1.12 6.39
N LYS A 399 28.31 1.18 6.76
CA LYS A 399 27.88 1.04 8.15
C LYS A 399 28.09 -0.38 8.67
N LEU A 400 27.74 -1.41 7.89
CA LEU A 400 27.96 -2.81 8.25
C LEU A 400 29.46 -3.11 8.44
N GLU A 401 30.31 -2.69 7.50
CA GLU A 401 31.76 -2.85 7.62
C GLU A 401 32.32 -2.16 8.87
N GLY A 402 31.75 -1.02 9.26
CA GLY A 402 32.09 -0.35 10.51
C GLY A 402 31.85 -1.20 11.75
N LEU A 403 30.76 -1.98 11.78
CA LEU A 403 30.41 -2.89 12.87
C LEU A 403 31.29 -4.16 12.86
N GLU A 404 31.78 -4.54 11.68
CA GLU A 404 32.54 -5.77 11.46
C GLU A 404 34.05 -5.63 11.72
N LYS A 405 34.57 -4.40 11.92
CA LYS A 405 36.02 -4.13 12.05
C LYS A 405 36.72 -4.98 13.11
N CYS A 406 36.00 -5.37 14.17
CA CYS A 406 36.55 -6.13 15.30
C CYS A 406 36.40 -7.66 15.15
N THR A 407 35.97 -8.17 13.99
CA THR A 407 35.86 -9.60 13.71
C THR A 407 36.68 -10.03 12.50
N THR A 408 37.18 -11.27 12.52
CA THR A 408 37.93 -11.87 11.41
C THR A 408 37.02 -12.44 10.32
N LYS A 409 35.79 -12.84 10.70
CA LYS A 409 34.74 -13.39 9.83
C LYS A 409 33.39 -12.82 10.28
N ALA A 410 32.69 -12.15 9.38
CA ALA A 410 31.38 -11.55 9.61
C ALA A 410 30.34 -12.22 8.71
N ASN A 411 29.31 -12.77 9.30
CA ASN A 411 28.19 -13.34 8.56
C ASN A 411 27.09 -12.28 8.42
N ARG A 412 26.44 -12.20 7.26
CA ARG A 412 25.34 -11.26 7.02
C ARG A 412 24.04 -12.02 6.70
N LEU A 413 22.97 -11.68 7.40
CA LEU A 413 21.63 -12.21 7.17
C LEU A 413 20.73 -11.03 6.77
N PHE A 414 20.17 -11.09 5.57
CA PHE A 414 19.24 -10.08 5.06
C PHE A 414 17.82 -10.64 5.09
N TYR A 415 16.97 -10.08 5.96
CA TYR A 415 15.57 -10.48 6.06
C TYR A 415 14.69 -9.54 5.22
N MET A 416 14.16 -10.04 4.11
CA MET A 416 13.36 -9.25 3.16
C MET A 416 11.90 -9.19 3.58
N ALA A 417 11.63 -8.51 4.70
CA ALA A 417 10.29 -8.18 5.18
C ALA A 417 9.66 -7.03 4.34
N LEU A 418 9.73 -7.19 3.02
CA LEU A 418 9.26 -6.25 2.00
C LEU A 418 8.17 -6.91 1.15
N PRO A 419 7.31 -6.13 0.48
CA PRO A 419 6.43 -6.66 -0.56
C PRO A 419 7.26 -7.33 -1.68
N SER A 420 6.74 -8.41 -2.25
CA SER A 420 7.42 -9.18 -3.31
C SER A 420 7.76 -8.34 -4.54
N SER A 421 6.94 -7.33 -4.87
CA SER A 421 7.17 -6.38 -5.96
C SER A 421 8.46 -5.56 -5.82
N VAL A 422 9.02 -5.45 -4.61
CA VAL A 422 10.24 -4.69 -4.33
C VAL A 422 11.47 -5.61 -4.28
N TYR A 423 11.30 -6.93 -4.21
CA TYR A 423 12.42 -7.87 -4.05
C TYR A 423 13.49 -7.67 -5.10
N GLN A 424 13.14 -7.70 -6.39
CA GLN A 424 14.11 -7.55 -7.47
C GLN A 424 14.92 -6.26 -7.35
N GLN A 425 14.23 -5.14 -7.10
CA GLN A 425 14.85 -3.82 -7.01
C GLN A 425 15.79 -3.70 -5.82
N ALA A 426 15.49 -4.40 -4.72
CA ALA A 426 16.31 -4.40 -3.52
C ALA A 426 17.51 -5.36 -3.60
N ILE A 427 17.35 -6.54 -4.19
CA ILE A 427 18.39 -7.57 -4.15
C ILE A 427 19.53 -7.32 -5.14
N ILE A 428 19.28 -6.62 -6.25
CA ILE A 428 20.32 -6.27 -7.24
C ILE A 428 21.41 -5.38 -6.61
N PRO A 429 21.10 -4.19 -6.06
CA PRO A 429 22.09 -3.34 -5.42
C PRO A 429 22.65 -3.97 -4.13
N LEU A 430 21.86 -4.75 -3.39
CA LEU A 430 22.34 -5.52 -2.25
C LEU A 430 23.46 -6.48 -2.65
N LYS A 431 23.24 -7.27 -3.72
CA LYS A 431 24.22 -8.22 -4.23
C LYS A 431 25.49 -7.51 -4.71
N ALA A 432 25.36 -6.34 -5.33
CA ALA A 432 26.49 -5.57 -5.83
C ALA A 432 27.33 -4.97 -4.70
N HIS A 433 26.70 -4.43 -3.65
CA HIS A 433 27.38 -3.52 -2.73
C HIS A 433 27.46 -4.00 -1.27
N ALA A 434 26.52 -4.83 -0.81
CA ALA A 434 26.34 -5.13 0.62
C ALA A 434 26.58 -6.60 1.02
N MET A 435 27.21 -7.41 0.15
CA MET A 435 27.56 -8.79 0.48
C MET A 435 28.68 -8.88 1.53
N ALA A 436 28.66 -9.92 2.36
CA ALA A 436 29.74 -10.14 3.33
C ALA A 436 31.07 -10.43 2.62
N LYS A 437 32.12 -9.67 2.96
CA LYS A 437 33.48 -9.88 2.41
C LYS A 437 34.13 -11.18 2.89
N LYS A 438 33.86 -11.57 4.15
CA LYS A 438 34.42 -12.76 4.80
C LYS A 438 33.35 -13.41 5.66
N GLY A 439 32.78 -14.53 5.23
CA GLY A 439 31.65 -15.16 5.92
C GLY A 439 30.61 -15.63 4.93
N TRP A 440 29.49 -16.14 5.44
CA TRP A 440 28.33 -16.42 4.60
C TRP A 440 27.43 -15.18 4.49
N THR A 441 26.71 -15.09 3.39
CA THR A 441 25.55 -14.19 3.24
C THR A 441 24.33 -15.05 2.99
N ARG A 442 23.27 -14.84 3.75
CA ARG A 442 21.98 -15.52 3.60
C ARG A 442 20.88 -14.49 3.43
N ILE A 443 19.91 -14.79 2.58
CA ILE A 443 18.78 -13.91 2.29
C ILE A 443 17.47 -14.67 2.54
N VAL A 444 16.57 -14.02 3.27
CA VAL A 444 15.28 -14.58 3.66
C VAL A 444 14.19 -13.86 2.90
N PHE A 445 13.31 -14.59 2.25
CA PHE A 445 12.15 -14.05 1.53
C PHE A 445 10.86 -14.54 2.15
N GLU A 446 9.83 -13.69 2.12
CA GLU A 446 8.48 -13.99 2.57
C GLU A 446 7.54 -14.21 1.39
N LYS A 447 6.44 -14.91 1.65
CA LYS A 447 5.36 -15.05 0.67
C LYS A 447 4.72 -13.68 0.36
N PRO A 448 4.17 -13.46 -0.85
CA PRO A 448 3.95 -14.43 -1.92
C PRO A 448 5.17 -14.65 -2.83
N PHE A 449 5.38 -15.90 -3.25
CA PHE A 449 6.42 -16.30 -4.22
C PHE A 449 5.82 -16.50 -5.62
N GLY A 450 5.28 -15.42 -6.19
CA GLY A 450 4.44 -15.48 -7.40
C GLY A 450 2.97 -15.73 -7.07
N TYR A 451 2.14 -15.76 -8.11
CA TYR A 451 0.70 -16.01 -8.06
C TYR A 451 0.27 -17.20 -8.92
N ASP A 452 1.18 -17.71 -9.74
CA ASP A 452 1.06 -18.90 -10.60
C ASP A 452 2.46 -19.37 -11.00
N SER A 453 2.52 -20.42 -11.83
CA SER A 453 3.79 -21.01 -12.31
C SER A 453 4.68 -19.99 -13.01
N GLU A 454 4.13 -19.19 -13.92
CA GLU A 454 4.90 -18.24 -14.73
C GLU A 454 5.52 -17.13 -13.86
N SER A 455 4.70 -16.47 -13.04
CA SER A 455 5.17 -15.40 -12.16
C SER A 455 6.13 -15.90 -11.07
N SER A 456 5.96 -17.14 -10.60
CA SER A 456 6.88 -17.76 -9.64
C SER A 456 8.21 -18.15 -10.26
N GLU A 457 8.19 -18.68 -11.49
CA GLU A 457 9.38 -19.01 -12.25
C GLU A 457 10.19 -17.75 -12.57
N ASP A 458 9.53 -16.67 -13.01
CA ASP A 458 10.17 -15.38 -13.26
C ASP A 458 10.87 -14.83 -12.01
N LEU A 459 10.17 -14.82 -10.87
CA LEU A 459 10.74 -14.38 -9.60
C LEU A 459 11.93 -15.26 -9.19
N SER A 460 11.79 -16.58 -9.31
CA SER A 460 12.85 -17.53 -8.95
C SER A 460 14.06 -17.38 -9.85
N ALA A 461 13.87 -17.25 -11.17
CA ALA A 461 14.94 -17.05 -12.13
C ALA A 461 15.72 -15.75 -11.86
N GLN A 462 15.05 -14.68 -11.44
CA GLN A 462 15.70 -13.43 -11.06
C GLN A 462 16.53 -13.57 -9.78
N ILE A 463 16.02 -14.27 -8.76
CA ILE A 463 16.74 -14.50 -7.50
C ILE A 463 17.95 -15.42 -7.75
N SER A 464 17.77 -16.53 -8.47
CA SER A 464 18.83 -17.53 -8.74
C SER A 464 19.97 -17.01 -9.62
N LYS A 465 19.74 -15.95 -10.42
CA LYS A 465 20.81 -15.24 -11.14
C LYS A 465 21.78 -14.53 -10.18
N LEU A 466 21.34 -14.20 -8.97
CA LEU A 466 22.10 -13.40 -8.01
C LEU A 466 22.57 -14.22 -6.81
N PHE A 467 21.82 -15.21 -6.37
CA PHE A 467 22.12 -16.01 -5.19
C PHE A 467 22.09 -17.50 -5.50
N THR A 468 22.99 -18.26 -4.87
CA THR A 468 22.95 -19.72 -4.91
C THR A 468 21.89 -20.25 -3.96
N GLU A 469 21.38 -21.47 -4.21
CA GLU A 469 20.26 -22.02 -3.43
C GLU A 469 20.57 -22.13 -1.93
N ASP A 470 21.82 -22.38 -1.55
CA ASP A 470 22.28 -22.44 -0.15
C ASP A 470 22.27 -21.08 0.58
N GLN A 471 22.15 -19.99 -0.17
CA GLN A 471 22.00 -18.63 0.37
C GLN A 471 20.53 -18.23 0.55
N ILE A 472 19.60 -18.94 -0.08
CA ILE A 472 18.19 -18.54 -0.18
C ILE A 472 17.35 -19.28 0.87
N TYR A 473 16.54 -18.54 1.61
CA TYR A 473 15.64 -19.05 2.63
C TYR A 473 14.23 -18.52 2.36
N ARG A 474 13.38 -19.33 1.72
CA ARG A 474 11.98 -18.99 1.46
C ARG A 474 11.13 -19.43 2.65
N MET A 475 10.52 -18.47 3.32
CA MET A 475 9.73 -18.69 4.52
C MET A 475 8.39 -19.36 4.18
N ASP A 476 8.15 -20.49 4.83
CA ASP A 476 6.82 -20.99 5.12
C ASP A 476 6.78 -21.30 6.61
N HIS A 477 6.06 -20.48 7.39
CA HIS A 477 6.09 -20.56 8.84
C HIS A 477 5.46 -21.85 9.39
N TYR A 478 4.62 -22.55 8.63
CA TYR A 478 4.07 -23.84 9.07
C TYR A 478 5.13 -24.94 9.16
N LEU A 479 6.23 -24.84 8.40
CA LEU A 479 7.39 -25.74 8.56
C LEU A 479 8.15 -25.48 9.87
N GLY A 480 8.00 -24.28 10.44
CA GLY A 480 8.59 -23.87 11.72
C GLY A 480 7.80 -24.32 12.95
N GLU A 481 6.58 -24.84 12.79
CA GLU A 481 5.76 -25.33 13.90
C GLU A 481 6.34 -26.61 14.51
N GLU A 482 6.16 -26.80 15.83
CA GLU A 482 6.70 -27.96 16.56
C GLU A 482 6.25 -29.29 15.97
N LEU A 483 4.95 -29.36 15.67
CA LEU A 483 4.33 -30.59 15.26
C LEU A 483 4.68 -30.99 13.81
N ALA A 484 5.10 -30.04 12.97
CA ALA A 484 5.69 -30.35 11.66
C ALA A 484 6.99 -31.15 11.82
N GLN A 485 7.82 -30.82 12.83
CA GLN A 485 9.02 -31.59 13.15
C GLN A 485 8.67 -32.97 13.73
N MET A 486 7.58 -33.06 14.48
CA MET A 486 7.15 -34.32 15.06
C MET A 486 6.69 -35.35 14.04
N LEU A 487 6.12 -34.94 12.91
CA LEU A 487 5.78 -35.88 11.83
C LEU A 487 6.98 -36.73 11.42
N PHE A 488 8.20 -36.16 11.39
CA PHE A 488 9.41 -36.93 11.11
C PHE A 488 9.69 -37.97 12.20
N GLY A 489 9.62 -37.58 13.47
CA GLY A 489 9.81 -38.48 14.61
C GLY A 489 8.77 -39.59 14.65
N LEU A 490 7.50 -39.24 14.41
CA LEU A 490 6.38 -40.17 14.40
C LEU A 490 6.55 -41.23 13.31
N ARG A 491 6.78 -40.80 12.06
CA ARG A 491 6.85 -41.70 10.90
C ARG A 491 8.10 -42.55 10.86
N PHE A 492 9.27 -41.96 11.10
CA PHE A 492 10.56 -42.62 10.86
C PHE A 492 11.28 -43.06 12.14
N GLY A 493 10.77 -42.70 13.31
CA GLY A 493 11.31 -43.11 14.61
C GLY A 493 10.56 -44.27 15.28
N ASN A 494 9.41 -44.70 14.74
CA ASN A 494 8.54 -45.70 15.37
C ASN A 494 8.29 -46.89 14.43
N SER A 495 8.67 -48.09 14.88
CA SER A 495 8.39 -49.35 14.16
C SER A 495 6.90 -49.66 14.04
N LEU A 496 6.06 -49.07 14.91
CA LEU A 496 4.61 -49.19 14.85
C LEU A 496 4.02 -48.51 13.61
N PHE A 497 4.50 -47.32 13.25
CA PHE A 497 3.91 -46.51 12.19
C PHE A 497 4.46 -46.86 10.79
N ASP A 498 5.74 -47.24 10.68
CA ASP A 498 6.38 -47.58 9.41
C ASP A 498 5.59 -48.57 8.51
N PRO A 499 5.09 -49.73 9.01
CA PRO A 499 4.38 -50.70 8.17
C PRO A 499 2.93 -50.31 7.84
N ILE A 500 2.31 -49.42 8.62
CA ILE A 500 0.90 -49.00 8.43
C ILE A 500 0.77 -47.68 7.67
N TRP A 501 1.88 -47.01 7.34
CA TRP A 501 1.87 -45.71 6.66
C TRP A 501 1.79 -45.82 5.13
N ASN A 502 0.77 -46.50 4.62
CA ASN A 502 0.58 -46.76 3.20
C ASN A 502 -0.88 -47.07 2.85
N ARG A 503 -1.17 -47.16 1.55
CA ARG A 503 -2.48 -47.47 0.97
C ARG A 503 -3.09 -48.80 1.38
N ASP A 504 -2.34 -49.74 1.95
CA ASP A 504 -2.90 -51.02 2.40
C ASP A 504 -3.69 -50.83 3.70
N HIS A 505 -3.30 -49.85 4.52
CA HIS A 505 -3.87 -49.60 5.84
C HIS A 505 -4.60 -48.25 5.95
N ILE A 506 -4.15 -47.22 5.23
CA ILE A 506 -4.76 -45.89 5.25
C ILE A 506 -5.86 -45.84 4.17
N SER A 507 -7.04 -45.37 4.57
CA SER A 507 -8.19 -45.13 3.70
C SER A 507 -8.15 -43.72 3.11
N ALA A 508 -7.94 -42.70 3.96
CA ALA A 508 -7.93 -41.30 3.55
C ALA A 508 -7.10 -40.44 4.53
N VAL A 509 -6.64 -39.29 4.04
CA VAL A 509 -5.95 -38.27 4.85
C VAL A 509 -6.65 -36.92 4.68
N LEU A 510 -6.93 -36.23 5.76
CA LEU A 510 -7.46 -34.86 5.77
C LEU A 510 -6.48 -33.95 6.51
N VAL A 511 -6.02 -32.90 5.85
CA VAL A 511 -5.26 -31.79 6.45
C VAL A 511 -6.17 -30.58 6.47
N GLU A 512 -6.46 -30.05 7.65
CA GLU A 512 -7.41 -28.96 7.85
C GLU A 512 -6.76 -27.75 8.55
N LEU A 513 -7.11 -26.55 8.09
CA LEU A 513 -6.79 -25.29 8.72
C LEU A 513 -8.02 -24.37 8.70
N LYS A 514 -8.45 -23.94 9.87
CA LYS A 514 -9.64 -23.14 10.07
C LYS A 514 -9.27 -21.88 10.82
N GLU A 515 -9.84 -20.78 10.38
CA GLU A 515 -9.74 -19.50 11.06
C GLU A 515 -11.16 -19.05 11.43
N ASP A 516 -11.36 -18.69 12.69
CA ASP A 516 -12.63 -18.18 13.22
C ASP A 516 -12.84 -16.69 12.95
N PHE A 517 -11.90 -16.05 12.26
CA PHE A 517 -11.98 -14.66 11.83
C PHE A 517 -12.08 -14.55 10.30
N GLY A 518 -12.72 -13.48 9.83
CA GLY A 518 -12.85 -13.16 8.41
C GLY A 518 -11.57 -12.51 7.84
N THR A 519 -11.73 -11.58 6.90
CA THR A 519 -10.57 -10.86 6.32
C THR A 519 -10.15 -9.61 7.12
N LEU A 520 -10.89 -9.25 8.18
CA LEU A 520 -10.55 -8.20 9.15
C LEU A 520 -10.16 -6.87 8.48
N GLY A 521 -10.93 -6.43 7.48
CA GLY A 521 -10.65 -5.18 6.76
C GLY A 521 -9.46 -5.26 5.81
N ARG A 522 -9.12 -6.46 5.34
CA ARG A 522 -8.08 -6.73 4.32
C ARG A 522 -8.65 -7.48 3.11
N ALA A 523 -9.97 -7.48 2.92
CA ALA A 523 -10.62 -8.16 1.81
C ALA A 523 -10.02 -7.77 0.46
N GLY A 524 -9.74 -6.49 0.21
CA GLY A 524 -9.17 -6.03 -1.06
C GLY A 524 -7.78 -6.59 -1.39
N TYR A 525 -6.95 -6.87 -0.36
CA TYR A 525 -5.67 -7.56 -0.57
C TYR A 525 -5.89 -9.07 -0.76
N PHE A 526 -6.75 -9.66 0.08
CA PHE A 526 -7.07 -11.09 0.01
C PHE A 526 -7.73 -11.47 -1.32
N ASP A 527 -8.49 -10.56 -1.94
CA ASP A 527 -9.20 -10.76 -3.21
C ASP A 527 -8.26 -11.10 -4.38
N GLN A 528 -7.01 -10.63 -4.33
CA GLN A 528 -6.00 -10.93 -5.34
C GLN A 528 -5.33 -12.30 -5.14
N ALA A 529 -5.43 -12.87 -3.93
CA ALA A 529 -4.83 -14.14 -3.58
C ALA A 529 -5.86 -15.28 -3.60
N GLY A 530 -6.96 -15.11 -2.88
CA GLY A 530 -7.89 -16.16 -2.53
C GLY A 530 -7.28 -17.19 -1.58
N ILE A 531 -8.13 -18.05 -1.01
CA ILE A 531 -7.71 -19.00 0.02
C ILE A 531 -6.70 -20.06 -0.49
N ILE A 532 -6.78 -20.41 -1.79
CA ILE A 532 -5.89 -21.41 -2.39
C ILE A 532 -4.45 -20.89 -2.40
N ARG A 533 -4.21 -19.67 -2.90
CA ARG A 533 -2.86 -19.08 -2.92
C ARG A 533 -2.38 -18.67 -1.53
N ASP A 534 -3.30 -18.20 -0.68
CA ASP A 534 -2.95 -17.71 0.65
C ASP A 534 -2.47 -18.83 1.57
N VAL A 535 -3.13 -20.00 1.53
CA VAL A 535 -2.91 -21.07 2.53
C VAL A 535 -2.73 -22.47 1.93
N ILE A 536 -3.51 -22.87 0.92
CA ILE A 536 -3.50 -24.27 0.45
C ILE A 536 -2.21 -24.60 -0.31
N GLN A 537 -1.84 -23.76 -1.29
CA GLN A 537 -0.69 -23.96 -2.17
C GLN A 537 0.64 -23.97 -1.40
N ASN A 538 0.69 -23.28 -0.25
CA ASN A 538 1.85 -23.23 0.63
C ASN A 538 1.66 -24.14 1.86
N HIS A 539 1.07 -23.64 2.94
CA HIS A 539 1.04 -24.26 4.25
C HIS A 539 0.49 -25.70 4.25
N LEU A 540 -0.70 -25.91 3.64
CA LEU A 540 -1.30 -27.25 3.63
C LEU A 540 -0.53 -28.21 2.71
N LEU A 541 -0.04 -27.72 1.57
CA LEU A 541 0.77 -28.52 0.67
C LEU A 541 2.10 -28.93 1.35
N GLN A 542 2.71 -28.03 2.12
CA GLN A 542 3.91 -28.33 2.90
C GLN A 542 3.67 -29.44 3.91
N ILE A 543 2.59 -29.35 4.70
CA ILE A 543 2.20 -30.41 5.65
C ILE A 543 1.93 -31.73 4.90
N PHE A 544 1.23 -31.68 3.77
CA PHE A 544 1.00 -32.83 2.91
C PHE A 544 2.31 -33.51 2.51
N THR A 545 3.33 -32.75 2.08
CA THR A 545 4.62 -33.37 1.71
C THR A 545 5.27 -34.11 2.87
N LEU A 546 5.17 -33.60 4.10
CA LEU A 546 5.71 -34.26 5.29
C LEU A 546 4.99 -35.55 5.63
N ILE A 547 3.69 -35.64 5.33
CA ILE A 547 2.89 -36.86 5.51
C ILE A 547 3.20 -37.88 4.40
N ALA A 548 3.31 -37.42 3.16
CA ALA A 548 3.28 -38.26 1.98
C ALA A 548 4.68 -38.69 1.47
N MET A 549 5.75 -37.92 1.75
CA MET A 549 7.10 -38.23 1.26
C MET A 549 7.59 -39.62 1.69
N GLU A 550 8.46 -40.22 0.89
CA GLU A 550 9.17 -41.44 1.27
C GLU A 550 10.17 -41.20 2.41
N LYS A 551 10.69 -42.27 3.00
CA LYS A 551 11.79 -42.16 3.96
C LYS A 551 13.01 -41.55 3.26
N PRO A 552 13.52 -40.40 3.72
CA PRO A 552 14.70 -39.78 3.12
C PRO A 552 15.94 -40.63 3.38
N GLN A 553 16.96 -40.48 2.52
CA GLN A 553 18.21 -41.24 2.65
C GLN A 553 18.97 -40.91 3.94
N SER A 554 18.86 -39.66 4.40
CA SER A 554 19.41 -39.22 5.68
C SER A 554 18.62 -38.02 6.24
N ARG A 555 19.10 -37.46 7.35
CA ARG A 555 18.54 -36.23 7.95
C ARG A 555 19.13 -34.93 7.37
N LYS A 556 19.92 -35.02 6.30
CA LYS A 556 20.43 -33.83 5.60
C LYS A 556 19.27 -33.08 4.94
N ALA A 557 19.38 -31.75 4.90
CA ALA A 557 18.31 -30.89 4.37
C ALA A 557 17.94 -31.25 2.92
N ASP A 558 18.93 -31.50 2.05
CA ASP A 558 18.66 -31.87 0.66
C ASP A 558 17.97 -33.22 0.51
N ASP A 559 18.40 -34.26 1.22
CA ASP A 559 17.75 -35.59 1.14
C ASP A 559 16.27 -35.53 1.55
N ILE A 560 15.93 -34.67 2.51
CA ILE A 560 14.55 -34.43 2.93
C ILE A 560 13.78 -33.64 1.87
N ARG A 561 14.36 -32.54 1.37
CA ARG A 561 13.74 -31.72 0.32
C ARG A 561 13.54 -32.51 -0.98
N ASP A 562 14.47 -33.39 -1.33
CA ASP A 562 14.35 -34.32 -2.46
C ASP A 562 13.17 -35.27 -2.26
N ALA A 563 12.97 -35.81 -1.05
CA ALA A 563 11.82 -36.66 -0.75
C ALA A 563 10.49 -35.90 -0.87
N LYS A 564 10.43 -34.64 -0.44
CA LYS A 564 9.26 -33.75 -0.61
C LYS A 564 8.98 -33.46 -2.10
N VAL A 565 10.01 -33.08 -2.87
CA VAL A 565 9.88 -32.82 -4.31
C VAL A 565 9.44 -34.08 -5.06
N ASN A 566 9.97 -35.25 -4.72
CA ASN A 566 9.60 -36.51 -5.36
C ASN A 566 8.11 -36.85 -5.16
N VAL A 567 7.55 -36.54 -3.99
CA VAL A 567 6.11 -36.75 -3.79
C VAL A 567 5.27 -35.73 -4.55
N LEU A 568 5.68 -34.46 -4.60
CA LEU A 568 4.99 -33.44 -5.40
C LEU A 568 4.96 -33.76 -6.89
N LYS A 569 6.06 -34.28 -7.45
CA LYS A 569 6.13 -34.78 -8.84
C LYS A 569 5.16 -35.92 -9.12
N SER A 570 4.75 -36.65 -8.09
CA SER A 570 3.78 -37.75 -8.20
C SER A 570 2.33 -37.27 -8.06
N VAL A 571 2.10 -35.97 -7.84
CA VAL A 571 0.76 -35.37 -7.75
C VAL A 571 0.38 -34.81 -9.12
N PRO A 572 -0.70 -35.29 -9.76
CA PRO A 572 -1.20 -34.71 -11.00
C PRO A 572 -1.79 -33.31 -10.74
N GLU A 573 -1.99 -32.57 -11.82
CA GLU A 573 -2.67 -31.26 -11.76
C GLU A 573 -4.10 -31.43 -11.25
N ILE A 574 -4.56 -30.48 -10.43
CA ILE A 574 -5.89 -30.50 -9.83
C ILE A 574 -6.91 -29.99 -10.85
N ARG A 575 -8.09 -30.60 -10.88
CA ARG A 575 -9.20 -30.18 -11.72
C ARG A 575 -10.30 -29.53 -10.90
N VAL A 576 -11.15 -28.74 -11.55
CA VAL A 576 -12.25 -28.03 -10.88
C VAL A 576 -13.22 -28.99 -10.21
N GLU A 577 -13.46 -30.17 -10.78
CA GLU A 577 -14.32 -31.21 -10.17
C GLU A 577 -13.79 -31.78 -8.86
N ASP A 578 -12.49 -31.65 -8.58
CA ASP A 578 -11.85 -32.15 -7.35
C ASP A 578 -11.84 -31.10 -6.22
N VAL A 579 -12.61 -30.02 -6.38
CA VAL A 579 -12.56 -28.84 -5.51
C VAL A 579 -13.96 -28.37 -5.11
N VAL A 580 -14.13 -28.06 -3.83
CA VAL A 580 -15.29 -27.32 -3.31
C VAL A 580 -14.83 -25.93 -2.90
N LEU A 581 -15.41 -24.89 -3.49
CA LEU A 581 -15.12 -23.49 -3.16
C LEU A 581 -16.25 -22.88 -2.33
N GLY A 582 -15.90 -22.05 -1.35
CA GLY A 582 -16.88 -21.32 -0.54
C GLY A 582 -16.53 -19.85 -0.33
N GLN A 583 -17.54 -19.03 -0.08
CA GLN A 583 -17.39 -17.62 0.29
C GLN A 583 -18.34 -17.28 1.46
N TYR A 584 -17.79 -16.75 2.56
CA TYR A 584 -18.58 -16.47 3.76
C TYR A 584 -19.52 -15.26 3.58
N VAL A 585 -20.71 -15.37 4.16
CA VAL A 585 -21.68 -14.28 4.34
C VAL A 585 -21.83 -13.94 5.83
N GLY A 586 -22.32 -12.74 6.12
CA GLY A 586 -22.51 -12.27 7.49
C GLY A 586 -23.46 -13.16 8.28
N ASN A 587 -23.17 -13.36 9.57
CA ASN A 587 -24.06 -14.03 10.50
C ASN A 587 -24.94 -12.98 11.19
N VAL A 588 -26.23 -12.94 10.89
CA VAL A 588 -27.18 -11.98 11.47
C VAL A 588 -27.22 -12.05 13.00
N ASP A 589 -27.01 -13.23 13.57
CA ASP A 589 -26.97 -13.47 15.02
C ASP A 589 -25.55 -13.29 15.62
N GLY A 590 -24.60 -12.79 14.82
CA GLY A 590 -23.21 -12.53 15.21
C GLY A 590 -23.11 -11.51 16.35
N LYS A 591 -22.21 -11.77 17.30
CA LYS A 591 -22.02 -10.93 18.49
C LYS A 591 -21.22 -9.68 18.16
N THR A 592 -20.23 -9.82 17.30
CA THR A 592 -19.34 -8.74 16.86
C THR A 592 -19.76 -8.21 15.48
N GLU A 593 -19.30 -7.01 15.13
CA GLU A 593 -19.56 -6.45 13.79
C GLU A 593 -18.88 -7.28 12.69
N ASP A 594 -17.69 -7.80 12.98
CA ASP A 594 -16.94 -8.67 12.06
C ASP A 594 -17.71 -9.98 11.77
N GLU A 595 -18.37 -10.56 12.77
CA GLU A 595 -19.22 -11.75 12.56
C GLU A 595 -20.47 -11.44 11.73
N ARG A 596 -21.04 -10.24 11.87
CA ARG A 596 -22.24 -9.81 11.14
C ARG A 596 -21.96 -9.39 9.70
N THR A 597 -20.69 -9.14 9.35
CA THR A 597 -20.29 -8.61 8.05
C THR A 597 -19.82 -9.73 7.12
N GLY A 598 -20.42 -9.86 5.94
CA GLY A 598 -20.01 -10.81 4.90
C GLY A 598 -18.75 -10.39 4.15
N TYR A 599 -18.13 -11.31 3.40
CA TYR A 599 -16.92 -11.00 2.63
C TYR A 599 -17.13 -9.85 1.63
N LEU A 600 -18.26 -9.88 0.91
CA LEU A 600 -18.63 -8.85 -0.06
C LEU A 600 -18.96 -7.50 0.58
N GLU A 601 -19.30 -7.49 1.86
CA GLU A 601 -19.65 -6.28 2.60
C GLU A 601 -18.43 -5.53 3.12
N ASP A 602 -17.25 -6.18 3.18
CA ASP A 602 -16.00 -5.55 3.64
C ASP A 602 -15.67 -4.28 2.83
N GLU A 603 -15.55 -3.15 3.50
CA GLU A 603 -15.34 -1.82 2.90
C GLU A 603 -14.06 -1.73 2.06
N THR A 604 -13.07 -2.60 2.30
CA THR A 604 -11.82 -2.63 1.54
C THR A 604 -11.90 -3.42 0.25
N LEU A 605 -12.97 -4.19 0.05
CA LEU A 605 -13.20 -4.94 -1.19
C LEU A 605 -13.69 -3.99 -2.29
N ILE A 606 -12.94 -3.94 -3.39
CA ILE A 606 -13.23 -3.10 -4.57
C ILE A 606 -14.36 -3.73 -5.39
N ASP A 607 -14.22 -5.01 -5.78
CA ASP A 607 -15.27 -5.71 -6.53
C ASP A 607 -16.31 -6.32 -5.59
N LYS A 608 -17.45 -5.65 -5.44
CA LYS A 608 -18.59 -6.14 -4.64
C LYS A 608 -19.31 -7.35 -5.24
N ASN A 609 -18.94 -7.78 -6.45
CA ASN A 609 -19.36 -9.02 -7.08
C ASN A 609 -18.22 -10.05 -7.14
N SER A 610 -17.20 -9.90 -6.30
CA SER A 610 -16.09 -10.84 -6.22
C SER A 610 -16.58 -12.27 -6.00
N ILE A 611 -15.98 -13.18 -6.75
CA ILE A 611 -16.18 -14.63 -6.62
C ILE A 611 -14.99 -15.30 -5.92
N THR A 612 -14.13 -14.51 -5.27
CA THR A 612 -12.96 -15.03 -4.57
C THR A 612 -13.38 -15.94 -3.43
N ALA A 613 -12.85 -17.16 -3.46
CA ALA A 613 -13.10 -18.16 -2.44
C ALA A 613 -12.37 -17.79 -1.14
N THR A 614 -13.11 -17.72 -0.04
CA THR A 614 -12.60 -17.61 1.34
C THR A 614 -12.54 -18.97 2.05
N TYR A 615 -13.03 -20.01 1.39
CA TYR A 615 -12.98 -21.42 1.78
C TYR A 615 -12.66 -22.29 0.56
N ALA A 616 -11.83 -23.31 0.74
CA ALA A 616 -11.67 -24.35 -0.26
C ALA A 616 -11.37 -25.71 0.38
N LEU A 617 -11.93 -26.76 -0.22
CA LEU A 617 -11.50 -28.15 -0.07
C LEU A 617 -10.97 -28.60 -1.43
N THR A 618 -9.78 -29.21 -1.46
CA THR A 618 -9.25 -29.85 -2.67
C THR A 618 -8.75 -31.25 -2.36
N THR A 619 -8.83 -32.15 -3.35
CA THR A 619 -8.29 -33.51 -3.25
C THR A 619 -7.02 -33.65 -4.06
N LEU A 620 -5.95 -34.09 -3.41
CA LEU A 620 -4.73 -34.55 -4.07
C LEU A 620 -4.75 -36.07 -4.20
N GLN A 621 -4.38 -36.55 -5.38
CA GLN A 621 -4.07 -37.95 -5.63
C GLN A 621 -2.55 -38.08 -5.79
N VAL A 622 -1.97 -39.18 -5.31
CA VAL A 622 -0.52 -39.41 -5.42
C VAL A 622 -0.31 -40.68 -6.24
N ASP A 623 0.19 -40.56 -7.47
CA ASP A 623 0.44 -41.70 -8.35
C ASP A 623 1.81 -42.32 -8.07
N ASN A 624 1.92 -42.93 -6.89
CA ASN A 624 3.05 -43.76 -6.52
C ASN A 624 2.60 -45.03 -5.80
N LYS A 625 3.52 -45.98 -5.61
CA LYS A 625 3.21 -47.28 -5.00
C LYS A 625 2.60 -47.16 -3.60
N ARG A 626 3.06 -46.19 -2.79
CA ARG A 626 2.64 -46.04 -1.40
C ARG A 626 1.20 -45.52 -1.27
N TRP A 627 0.78 -44.62 -2.15
CA TRP A 627 -0.43 -43.80 -1.95
C TRP A 627 -1.49 -43.94 -3.04
N LYS A 628 -1.26 -44.73 -4.09
CA LYS A 628 -2.22 -44.90 -5.18
C LYS A 628 -3.65 -45.18 -4.67
N GLY A 629 -4.60 -44.35 -5.04
CA GLY A 629 -6.02 -44.48 -4.65
C GLY A 629 -6.34 -44.06 -3.22
N VAL A 630 -5.40 -43.49 -2.46
CA VAL A 630 -5.66 -42.84 -1.17
C VAL A 630 -5.86 -41.34 -1.43
N PRO A 631 -7.05 -40.78 -1.18
CA PRO A 631 -7.28 -39.35 -1.30
C PRO A 631 -6.64 -38.56 -0.16
N PHE A 632 -5.99 -37.45 -0.52
CA PHE A 632 -5.51 -36.45 0.42
C PHE A 632 -6.35 -35.19 0.29
N PHE A 633 -7.17 -34.92 1.29
CA PHE A 633 -8.01 -33.73 1.35
C PHE A 633 -7.24 -32.59 2.01
N LEU A 634 -7.14 -31.44 1.34
CA LEU A 634 -6.64 -30.21 1.91
C LEU A 634 -7.80 -29.24 2.07
N ARG A 635 -8.14 -28.90 3.31
CA ARG A 635 -9.30 -28.09 3.67
C ARG A 635 -8.87 -26.82 4.38
N CYS A 636 -9.26 -25.66 3.86
CA CYS A 636 -8.95 -24.39 4.47
C CYS A 636 -10.13 -23.42 4.39
N GLY A 637 -10.31 -22.58 5.42
CA GLY A 637 -11.20 -21.43 5.28
C GLY A 637 -11.18 -20.42 6.42
N LYS A 638 -11.65 -19.23 6.09
CA LYS A 638 -11.87 -18.10 7.01
C LYS A 638 -13.31 -18.05 7.51
N ALA A 639 -13.55 -17.33 8.60
CA ALA A 639 -14.87 -17.15 9.20
C ALA A 639 -15.58 -18.48 9.52
N LEU A 640 -14.82 -19.46 9.99
CA LEU A 640 -15.33 -20.78 10.39
C LEU A 640 -15.69 -20.81 11.89
N ASN A 641 -16.21 -21.94 12.35
CA ASN A 641 -16.72 -22.11 13.71
C ASN A 641 -15.65 -22.11 14.82
N ASP A 642 -14.37 -22.32 14.48
CA ASP A 642 -13.23 -22.32 15.40
C ASP A 642 -11.91 -22.08 14.66
N HIS A 643 -10.89 -21.64 15.40
CA HIS A 643 -9.52 -21.57 14.92
C HIS A 643 -8.80 -22.88 15.27
N ARG A 644 -8.37 -23.62 14.24
CA ARG A 644 -7.87 -24.98 14.38
C ARG A 644 -6.94 -25.35 13.23
N SER A 645 -5.89 -26.11 13.50
CA SER A 645 -5.11 -26.78 12.47
C SER A 645 -4.87 -28.23 12.87
N GLU A 646 -5.24 -29.19 12.01
CA GLU A 646 -5.25 -30.62 12.33
C GLU A 646 -4.93 -31.49 11.12
N ILE A 647 -4.36 -32.66 11.39
CA ILE A 647 -4.16 -33.74 10.42
C ILE A 647 -4.94 -34.95 10.94
N ARG A 648 -5.75 -35.53 10.07
CA ARG A 648 -6.57 -36.72 10.34
C ARG A 648 -6.20 -37.81 9.35
N ILE A 649 -5.72 -38.95 9.86
CA ILE A 649 -5.35 -40.12 9.06
C ILE A 649 -6.31 -41.23 9.41
N GLN A 650 -7.25 -41.52 8.51
CA GLN A 650 -8.26 -42.55 8.69
C GLN A 650 -7.75 -43.88 8.14
N PHE A 651 -7.78 -44.91 8.97
CA PHE A 651 -7.40 -46.27 8.61
C PHE A 651 -8.60 -47.05 8.05
N LYS A 652 -8.33 -48.05 7.23
CA LYS A 652 -9.36 -48.91 6.64
C LYS A 652 -10.11 -49.67 7.72
N LYS A 653 -11.39 -49.94 7.44
CA LYS A 653 -12.24 -50.79 8.27
C LYS A 653 -11.77 -52.25 8.18
N ILE A 654 -11.91 -52.97 9.29
CA ILE A 654 -11.74 -54.43 9.33
C ILE A 654 -13.08 -55.06 8.93
N GLU A 655 -13.15 -55.65 7.74
CA GLU A 655 -14.39 -56.20 7.17
C GLU A 655 -14.86 -57.47 7.89
N ASP A 656 -13.95 -58.39 8.21
CA ASP A 656 -14.24 -59.66 8.91
C ASP A 656 -13.81 -59.57 10.38
N ASN A 657 -14.53 -58.77 11.17
CA ASN A 657 -14.27 -58.66 12.62
C ASN A 657 -15.26 -59.51 13.43
N LEU A 658 -14.78 -60.03 14.57
CA LEU A 658 -15.56 -60.82 15.52
C LEU A 658 -16.73 -60.06 16.19
N PHE A 659 -16.90 -58.77 15.89
CA PHE A 659 -17.81 -57.86 16.57
C PHE A 659 -18.91 -57.32 15.64
N GLU A 660 -19.29 -58.11 14.62
CA GLU A 660 -20.46 -57.89 13.77
C GLU A 660 -20.54 -56.48 13.16
N GLY A 661 -19.39 -55.87 12.85
CA GLY A 661 -19.34 -54.55 12.23
C GLY A 661 -19.56 -53.37 13.20
N GLN A 662 -19.61 -53.59 14.51
CA GLN A 662 -19.72 -52.55 15.54
C GLN A 662 -18.44 -51.70 15.70
N THR A 663 -17.37 -52.00 14.96
CA THR A 663 -16.10 -51.26 15.02
C THR A 663 -16.13 -50.02 14.14
N LYS A 664 -15.69 -48.89 14.70
CA LYS A 664 -15.39 -47.66 13.94
C LYS A 664 -14.02 -47.78 13.26
N MET A 665 -13.78 -47.00 12.20
CA MET A 665 -12.44 -46.88 11.61
C MET A 665 -11.46 -46.33 12.65
N ASN A 666 -10.24 -46.86 12.68
CA ASN A 666 -9.20 -46.23 13.49
C ASN A 666 -8.80 -44.90 12.84
N GLU A 667 -8.41 -43.95 13.67
CA GLU A 667 -8.06 -42.62 13.18
C GLU A 667 -6.94 -42.02 14.03
N LEU A 668 -5.88 -41.56 13.37
CA LEU A 668 -4.81 -40.80 14.01
C LEU A 668 -5.05 -39.31 13.77
N LEU A 669 -5.33 -38.59 14.85
CA LEU A 669 -5.43 -37.13 14.90
C LEU A 669 -4.10 -36.55 15.38
N ILE A 670 -3.56 -35.60 14.62
CA ILE A 670 -2.43 -34.76 15.02
C ILE A 670 -2.93 -33.31 14.99
N ARG A 671 -3.14 -32.73 16.17
CA ARG A 671 -3.65 -31.36 16.31
C ARG A 671 -2.49 -30.39 16.41
N LEU A 672 -2.31 -29.59 15.35
CA LEU A 672 -1.27 -28.57 15.18
C LEU A 672 -1.54 -27.33 16.03
N TYR A 673 -2.80 -26.91 16.14
CA TYR A 673 -3.23 -25.76 16.93
C TYR A 673 -4.75 -25.80 17.16
N PRO A 674 -5.27 -25.23 18.26
CA PRO A 674 -4.59 -24.97 19.54
C PRO A 674 -4.45 -26.27 20.34
N ASN A 675 -3.73 -26.26 21.46
CA ASN A 675 -3.57 -27.42 22.34
C ASN A 675 -2.99 -28.63 21.60
N GLU A 676 -1.72 -28.52 21.25
CA GLU A 676 -0.92 -29.48 20.52
C GLU A 676 -1.11 -30.90 21.07
N ALA A 677 -1.53 -31.83 20.21
CA ALA A 677 -1.85 -33.19 20.65
C ALA A 677 -1.66 -34.24 19.54
N ILE A 678 -1.35 -35.47 19.97
CA ILE A 678 -1.48 -36.68 19.15
C ILE A 678 -2.53 -37.56 19.82
N ARG A 679 -3.52 -37.99 19.06
CA ARG A 679 -4.59 -38.88 19.54
C ARG A 679 -4.86 -39.99 18.55
N PHE A 680 -5.06 -41.20 19.05
CA PHE A 680 -5.32 -42.36 18.23
C PHE A 680 -6.61 -43.04 18.66
N LEU A 681 -7.60 -43.01 17.77
CA LEU A 681 -8.92 -43.61 17.97
C LEU A 681 -8.84 -45.12 17.76
N VAL A 682 -9.17 -45.85 18.81
CA VAL A 682 -9.15 -47.32 18.85
C VAL A 682 -10.50 -47.85 19.35
N ASN A 683 -10.83 -49.08 18.99
CA ASN A 683 -12.03 -49.76 19.50
C ASN A 683 -11.64 -50.64 20.68
N LEU A 684 -12.14 -50.35 21.88
CA LEU A 684 -11.89 -51.14 23.10
C LEU A 684 -13.21 -51.61 23.72
N LYS A 685 -13.16 -52.64 24.57
CA LYS A 685 -14.31 -53.05 25.37
C LYS A 685 -14.75 -51.88 26.25
N ARG A 686 -16.05 -51.56 26.24
CA ARG A 686 -16.65 -50.60 27.17
C ARG A 686 -16.45 -51.08 28.61
N PRO A 687 -15.93 -50.25 29.54
CA PRO A 687 -15.81 -50.63 30.94
C PRO A 687 -17.17 -51.07 31.52
N GLY A 688 -17.21 -52.25 32.13
CA GLY A 688 -18.43 -52.84 32.70
C GLY A 688 -18.63 -54.31 32.35
N PHE A 689 -19.86 -54.79 32.60
CA PHE A 689 -20.23 -56.20 32.44
C PHE A 689 -20.57 -56.61 31.00
N ASN A 690 -20.88 -55.65 30.11
CA ASN A 690 -21.22 -55.94 28.72
C ASN A 690 -19.96 -56.04 27.85
N ASP A 691 -19.96 -56.91 26.84
CA ASP A 691 -18.85 -57.11 25.90
C ASP A 691 -18.94 -56.23 24.63
N THR A 692 -19.67 -55.12 24.70
CA THR A 692 -19.80 -54.19 23.58
C THR A 692 -18.53 -53.36 23.42
N LEU A 693 -18.11 -53.13 22.18
CA LEU A 693 -17.02 -52.21 21.88
C LEU A 693 -17.46 -50.74 21.95
N GLN A 694 -16.51 -49.88 22.27
CA GLN A 694 -16.63 -48.43 22.23
C GLN A 694 -15.36 -47.85 21.60
N ALA A 695 -15.53 -46.89 20.70
CA ALA A 695 -14.43 -46.08 20.19
C ALA A 695 -13.92 -45.14 21.30
N THR A 696 -12.63 -45.19 21.58
CA THR A 696 -11.94 -44.38 22.59
C THR A 696 -10.55 -43.99 22.10
N GLU A 697 -9.95 -42.96 22.69
CA GLU A 697 -8.64 -42.46 22.28
C GLU A 697 -7.52 -42.91 23.22
N ILE A 698 -6.35 -43.17 22.62
CA ILE A 698 -5.05 -43.11 23.28
C ILE A 698 -4.46 -41.74 22.92
N ASN A 699 -4.16 -40.89 23.91
CA ASN A 699 -3.74 -39.52 23.64
C ASN A 699 -2.42 -39.13 24.33
N LEU A 700 -1.75 -38.14 23.73
CA LEU A 700 -0.67 -37.35 24.30
C LEU A 700 -1.00 -35.88 24.03
N VAL A 701 -1.23 -35.12 25.10
CA VAL A 701 -1.51 -33.68 25.06
C VAL A 701 -0.27 -32.95 25.57
N TYR A 702 0.30 -32.05 24.76
CA TYR A 702 1.62 -31.46 25.00
C TYR A 702 1.69 -30.72 26.33
N ASP A 703 0.81 -29.75 26.56
CA ASP A 703 0.82 -28.94 27.78
C ASP A 703 0.62 -29.76 29.06
N LYS A 704 -0.12 -30.87 28.98
CA LYS A 704 -0.31 -31.79 30.11
C LYS A 704 0.91 -32.69 30.35
N THR A 705 1.61 -33.07 29.29
CA THR A 705 2.73 -34.04 29.32
C THR A 705 4.06 -33.34 29.60
N TYR A 706 4.24 -32.13 29.10
CA TYR A 706 5.48 -31.36 29.15
C TYR A 706 5.26 -29.95 29.72
N PRO A 707 4.72 -29.81 30.95
CA PRO A 707 4.33 -28.50 31.51
C PRO A 707 5.50 -27.52 31.66
N GLU A 708 6.72 -28.02 31.81
CA GLU A 708 7.94 -27.21 31.96
C GLU A 708 8.61 -26.86 30.62
N SER A 709 8.11 -27.40 29.50
CA SER A 709 8.72 -27.18 28.18
C SER A 709 8.02 -26.06 27.45
N ARG A 710 8.79 -25.04 27.05
CA ARG A 710 8.30 -24.00 26.15
C ARG A 710 8.43 -24.46 24.71
N ILE A 711 7.32 -24.52 24.00
CA ILE A 711 7.30 -24.70 22.55
C ILE A 711 7.72 -23.37 21.88
N PRO A 712 8.83 -23.33 21.11
CA PRO A 712 9.22 -22.11 20.43
C PRO A 712 8.29 -21.85 19.25
N LYS A 713 7.86 -20.59 19.11
CA LYS A 713 7.03 -20.14 17.98
C LYS A 713 7.75 -20.37 16.65
N ALA A 714 7.00 -20.54 15.56
CA ALA A 714 7.55 -20.81 14.24
C ALA A 714 8.70 -19.87 13.82
N TYR A 715 8.53 -18.56 13.96
CA TYR A 715 9.56 -17.58 13.59
C TYR A 715 10.83 -17.69 14.43
N GLU A 716 10.73 -18.05 15.72
CA GLU A 716 11.91 -18.27 16.57
C GLU A 716 12.73 -19.46 16.05
N ARG A 717 12.05 -20.58 15.77
CA ARG A 717 12.68 -21.79 15.23
C ARG A 717 13.33 -21.53 13.88
N MET A 718 12.60 -20.88 12.98
CA MET A 718 13.08 -20.62 11.62
C MET A 718 14.27 -19.66 11.63
N ILE A 719 14.24 -18.57 12.39
CA ILE A 719 15.40 -17.68 12.53
C ILE A 719 16.60 -18.43 13.10
N GLY A 720 16.41 -19.27 14.13
CA GLY A 720 17.46 -20.15 14.64
C GLY A 720 18.05 -21.05 13.54
N ASN A 721 17.20 -21.71 12.75
CA ASN A 721 17.63 -22.56 11.64
C ASN A 721 18.41 -21.79 10.55
N ILE A 722 18.02 -20.55 10.22
CA ILE A 722 18.75 -19.72 9.27
C ILE A 722 20.14 -19.39 9.80
N LEU A 723 20.29 -19.11 11.10
CA LEU A 723 21.59 -18.83 11.72
C LEU A 723 22.50 -20.06 11.71
N ASP A 724 21.94 -21.24 11.99
CA ASP A 724 22.67 -22.52 11.93
C ASP A 724 22.98 -22.96 10.49
N GLY A 725 22.29 -22.39 9.50
CA GLY A 725 22.44 -22.76 8.10
C GLY A 725 21.61 -23.97 7.67
N SER A 726 20.65 -24.38 8.51
CA SER A 726 19.74 -25.47 8.17
C SER A 726 18.66 -24.99 7.21
N GLN A 727 18.62 -25.56 6.01
CA GLN A 727 17.56 -25.30 5.02
C GLN A 727 16.39 -26.30 5.08
N LEU A 728 16.35 -27.15 6.13
CA LEU A 728 15.38 -28.24 6.25
C LEU A 728 13.92 -27.75 6.24
N ASN A 729 13.67 -26.58 6.85
CA ASN A 729 12.35 -25.98 7.01
C ASN A 729 12.10 -24.81 6.04
N PHE A 730 12.73 -24.84 4.86
CA PHE A 730 12.63 -23.76 3.87
C PHE A 730 12.31 -24.32 2.49
N VAL A 731 11.46 -23.61 1.75
CA VAL A 731 10.99 -24.05 0.45
C VAL A 731 12.09 -23.88 -0.60
N ARG A 732 12.46 -24.97 -1.27
CA ARG A 732 13.45 -24.97 -2.35
C ARG A 732 12.82 -24.54 -3.68
N THR A 733 13.63 -24.03 -4.60
CA THR A 733 13.16 -23.53 -5.91
C THR A 733 12.33 -24.56 -6.69
N ASP A 734 12.79 -25.81 -6.77
CA ASP A 734 12.10 -26.90 -7.44
C ASP A 734 10.82 -27.36 -6.70
N GLU A 735 10.85 -27.31 -5.36
CA GLU A 735 9.67 -27.57 -4.54
C GLU A 735 8.55 -26.56 -4.81
N LEU A 736 8.91 -25.28 -4.91
CA LEU A 736 7.98 -24.20 -5.25
C LEU A 736 7.44 -24.34 -6.68
N SER A 737 8.29 -24.76 -7.64
CA SER A 737 7.89 -25.00 -9.02
C SER A 737 6.83 -26.11 -9.12
N GLU A 738 7.04 -27.24 -8.45
CA GLU A 738 6.07 -28.33 -8.42
C GLU A 738 4.77 -27.94 -7.70
N ALA A 739 4.87 -27.16 -6.61
CA ALA A 739 3.71 -26.62 -5.94
C ALA A 739 2.85 -25.77 -6.89
N TRP A 740 3.46 -24.88 -7.68
CA TRP A 740 2.71 -24.10 -8.65
C TRP A 740 2.22 -24.92 -9.85
N ARG A 741 2.98 -25.91 -10.32
CA ARG A 741 2.52 -26.82 -11.38
C ARG A 741 1.19 -27.49 -11.01
N ILE A 742 1.06 -27.95 -9.76
CA ILE A 742 -0.14 -28.64 -9.26
C ILE A 742 -1.37 -27.72 -9.27
N PHE A 743 -1.22 -26.46 -8.86
CA PHE A 743 -2.36 -25.54 -8.61
C PHE A 743 -2.64 -24.53 -9.73
N SER A 744 -1.67 -24.18 -10.57
CA SER A 744 -1.86 -23.11 -11.58
C SER A 744 -2.99 -23.41 -12.57
N PRO A 745 -3.10 -24.63 -13.14
CA PRO A 745 -4.21 -24.95 -14.05
C PRO A 745 -5.58 -24.75 -13.42
N LEU A 746 -5.76 -25.24 -12.19
CA LEU A 746 -6.98 -25.04 -11.41
C LEU A 746 -7.30 -23.56 -11.21
N LEU A 747 -6.32 -22.76 -10.78
CA LEU A 747 -6.50 -21.34 -10.52
C LEU A 747 -6.91 -20.58 -11.79
N HIS A 748 -6.22 -20.83 -12.90
CA HIS A 748 -6.56 -20.24 -14.19
C HIS A 748 -7.95 -20.67 -14.68
N GLU A 749 -8.34 -21.92 -14.43
CA GLU A 749 -9.68 -22.42 -14.80
C GLU A 749 -10.79 -21.79 -13.95
N ILE A 750 -10.58 -21.65 -12.62
CA ILE A 750 -11.49 -20.95 -11.72
C ILE A 750 -11.71 -19.51 -12.19
N GLU A 751 -10.63 -18.80 -12.52
CA GLU A 751 -10.67 -17.41 -12.98
C GLU A 751 -11.35 -17.27 -14.35
N LYS A 752 -11.03 -18.17 -15.28
CA LYS A 752 -11.59 -18.18 -16.64
C LYS A 752 -13.07 -18.54 -16.67
N GLN A 753 -13.48 -19.57 -15.92
CA GLN A 753 -14.88 -20.02 -15.87
C GLN A 753 -15.72 -19.18 -14.90
N ARG A 754 -15.08 -18.34 -14.07
CA ARG A 754 -15.74 -17.61 -12.99
C ARG A 754 -16.56 -18.53 -12.09
N VAL A 755 -15.94 -19.63 -11.66
CA VAL A 755 -16.58 -20.65 -10.81
C VAL A 755 -17.11 -19.98 -9.54
N LYS A 756 -18.44 -20.01 -9.35
CA LYS A 756 -19.09 -19.33 -8.24
C LYS A 756 -18.91 -20.13 -6.95
N PRO A 757 -18.35 -19.56 -5.88
CA PRO A 757 -18.21 -20.25 -4.61
C PRO A 757 -19.58 -20.44 -3.92
N HIS A 758 -19.72 -21.53 -3.18
CA HIS A 758 -20.88 -21.80 -2.34
C HIS A 758 -20.91 -20.82 -1.15
N SER A 759 -22.08 -20.26 -0.85
CA SER A 759 -22.22 -19.39 0.32
C SER A 759 -22.21 -20.20 1.61
N TYR A 760 -21.50 -19.73 2.64
CA TYR A 760 -21.58 -20.29 3.99
C TYR A 760 -21.64 -19.17 5.04
N VAL A 761 -22.31 -19.39 6.16
CA VAL A 761 -22.50 -18.35 7.18
C VAL A 761 -21.23 -18.24 8.04
N PHE A 762 -20.84 -17.01 8.41
CA PHE A 762 -19.76 -16.79 9.38
C PHE A 762 -19.98 -17.62 10.65
N GLY A 763 -18.97 -18.37 11.08
CA GLY A 763 -19.03 -19.24 12.26
C GLY A 763 -19.61 -20.63 11.98
N SER A 764 -19.93 -20.97 10.73
CA SER A 764 -20.28 -22.33 10.32
C SER A 764 -19.04 -23.20 10.07
N ARG A 765 -19.23 -24.50 9.76
CA ARG A 765 -18.14 -25.41 9.37
C ARG A 765 -17.67 -25.26 7.92
N GLY A 766 -18.26 -24.32 7.16
CA GLY A 766 -18.07 -24.17 5.72
C GLY A 766 -19.30 -24.56 4.90
N PRO A 767 -19.19 -24.64 3.56
CA PRO A 767 -20.26 -25.09 2.67
C PRO A 767 -20.70 -26.53 2.98
N LYS A 768 -22.01 -26.81 2.84
CA LYS A 768 -22.58 -28.15 3.11
C LYS A 768 -22.08 -29.20 2.12
N GLU A 769 -21.83 -28.75 0.90
CA GLU A 769 -21.29 -29.53 -0.23
C GLU A 769 -19.93 -30.16 0.13
N THR A 770 -19.20 -29.59 1.08
CA THR A 770 -17.96 -30.16 1.61
C THR A 770 -18.17 -31.53 2.23
N ASP A 771 -19.20 -31.68 3.08
CA ASP A 771 -19.43 -32.93 3.80
C ASP A 771 -19.85 -34.05 2.82
N GLU A 772 -20.70 -33.71 1.85
CA GLU A 772 -21.10 -34.61 0.75
C GLU A 772 -19.89 -35.01 -0.12
N PHE A 773 -19.02 -34.05 -0.43
CA PHE A 773 -17.81 -34.29 -1.20
C PHE A 773 -16.84 -35.23 -0.47
N LEU A 774 -16.59 -35.02 0.83
CA LEU A 774 -15.73 -35.89 1.64
C LEU A 774 -16.25 -37.33 1.69
N ILE A 775 -17.56 -37.50 1.94
CA ILE A 775 -18.20 -38.82 2.03
C ILE A 775 -18.13 -39.55 0.68
N SER A 776 -18.48 -38.88 -0.41
CA SER A 776 -18.45 -39.47 -1.76
C SER A 776 -17.04 -39.89 -2.20
N HIS A 777 -16.00 -39.28 -1.62
CA HIS A 777 -14.60 -39.62 -1.87
C HIS A 777 -13.98 -40.50 -0.77
N GLY A 778 -14.80 -41.13 0.08
CA GLY A 778 -14.36 -42.18 0.99
C GLY A 778 -13.83 -41.72 2.35
N PHE A 779 -14.08 -40.47 2.74
CA PHE A 779 -13.82 -40.00 4.10
C PHE A 779 -15.06 -40.19 4.97
N GLU A 780 -15.01 -41.09 5.95
CA GLU A 780 -16.12 -41.32 6.87
C GLU A 780 -16.09 -40.33 8.04
N SER A 781 -17.09 -39.45 8.14
CA SER A 781 -17.30 -38.63 9.34
C SER A 781 -18.22 -39.35 10.33
N ASP A 782 -17.79 -39.52 11.57
CA ASP A 782 -18.64 -40.05 12.64
C ASP A 782 -19.37 -38.89 13.37
N PRO A 783 -20.69 -38.72 13.20
CA PRO A 783 -21.41 -37.66 13.88
C PRO A 783 -21.52 -37.87 15.40
N ASP A 784 -21.34 -39.11 15.88
CA ASP A 784 -21.48 -39.47 17.30
C ASP A 784 -20.18 -39.32 18.10
N PHE A 785 -19.05 -39.08 17.41
CA PHE A 785 -17.73 -38.94 18.02
C PHE A 785 -17.16 -37.54 17.77
N THR A 786 -16.80 -36.86 18.86
CA THR A 786 -16.15 -35.56 18.80
C THR A 786 -14.79 -35.61 19.50
N TRP A 787 -13.77 -35.09 18.83
CA TRP A 787 -12.42 -34.95 19.38
C TRP A 787 -12.32 -33.86 20.47
N ASP A 788 -13.38 -33.06 20.66
CA ASP A 788 -13.40 -31.94 21.60
C ASP A 788 -13.87 -32.33 23.02
N LYS A 789 -13.93 -33.63 23.31
CA LYS A 789 -14.16 -34.10 24.69
C LYS A 789 -12.90 -33.82 25.54
N PRO A 790 -13.06 -33.32 26.79
CA PRO A 790 -12.00 -32.77 27.64
C PRO A 790 -10.95 -33.77 28.14
#